data_AF-W2SCP9-F1
#
_entry.id   AF-W2SCP9-F1
#
_cell.length_a   1.000
_cell.length_b   1.000
_cell.length_c   1.000
_cell.angle_alpha   90.00
_cell.angle_beta   90.00
_cell.angle_gamma   90.00
#
_symmetry.space_group_name_H-M   'P 1'
#
loop_
_entity.id
_entity.type
_entity.pdbx_description
1 polymer ?
#
loop_
_entity_poly.entity_id
_entity_poly.type
_entity_poly.pdbx_seq_one_letter_code
_entity_poly.pdbx_strand_id
1 'polypeptide(L)'
;MWSPRSRGFPGLGWLCLGALSPAVSGLTVEISVADDLLPSATDGRVMLMFAPVGTDPLDDTDVVTSPNLFFGKNLYQLTETETASLEGGSGDQPRIDVWGFPNISLDDVAPGEYTVQAFFNPYEIVTRADGSVVSVHFPCGDGAEPVDGPGSLTTEAINISLAERDSQTIQLTFDNVTATEDFTGTEIGGCSQGNYEDLELLKYVKIRSELLSDFWNRDMYIGANVLLPAGYDANDSSTLYPVIYHQGHWPGESGAYGYPDDPDFVAAWDNGTLPNTTTPAPQIILVTFRHETAFYDDSYAVNTANLGPYGDAINDELIPHLESLFHMNPHPYARIQDGGSTGGWESAANLIFRPDLFGACFSSYPDSLSFRRHQDIPLYNATNAYTNPDGSKIYSIREVVNDTLTDVTTVEQENHWELSFGTSSRSALQWDVWNAVFGVQGYNHYPLEPWDKVTGDIYPEAVEYWRSMDLAEHITSNWDNALNLGEALKGRIFVYVGSWDNYFLNEGVAEFQAIVDAKGGAGWANVTILEGEEHGGVYQLRDVWDYLQLVEQWVTDHAPDGQTPLADDATSPSSRGNLWADVLARGGREAALARQAPPAVALVDGVIQASVGRWDPGVALQAQWLVNGTPSGGAAFAVAPGENVTYTAAASSWTSWRAHGSGSQSQLQLQVTGRKRGYEDETRTSDSFRL
;
A
#
# COMPACT_ATOMS: atom_id res chain seq x y z
N MET A 1 -2.66 0.58 12.72
CA MET A 1 -2.36 1.70 13.66
C MET A 1 -1.64 1.17 14.91
N TRP A 2 -0.30 1.14 14.90
CA TRP A 2 0.49 0.69 16.05
C TRP A 2 0.52 1.78 17.13
N SER A 3 -0.11 1.51 18.28
CA SER A 3 -0.21 2.45 19.40
C SER A 3 1.10 2.50 20.22
N PRO A 4 1.73 3.67 20.44
CA PRO A 4 2.93 3.74 21.27
C PRO A 4 2.55 3.87 22.75
N ARG A 5 2.81 2.83 23.54
CA ARG A 5 2.80 2.94 25.02
C ARG A 5 4.15 3.44 25.52
N SER A 6 4.19 4.70 25.92
CA SER A 6 5.33 5.36 26.56
C SER A 6 5.82 4.63 27.82
N ARG A 7 7.10 4.22 27.86
CA ARG A 7 7.84 3.97 29.12
C ARG A 7 9.25 4.57 29.04
N GLY A 8 9.60 5.36 30.06
CA GLY A 8 10.80 6.19 30.11
C GLY A 8 12.13 5.41 30.19
N PHE A 9 13.13 5.95 29.49
CA PHE A 9 14.52 5.50 29.49
C PHE A 9 15.37 6.15 30.59
N PRO A 10 16.39 5.47 31.12
CA PRO A 10 17.49 6.13 31.84
C PRO A 10 18.75 6.26 30.97
N GLY A 11 19.27 7.50 30.89
CA GLY A 11 20.71 7.79 31.02
C GLY A 11 21.65 7.60 29.82
N LEU A 12 22.11 8.73 29.28
CA LEU A 12 23.18 8.87 28.28
C LEU A 12 24.46 8.03 28.55
N GLY A 13 24.94 7.35 27.50
CA GLY A 13 26.29 6.78 27.40
C GLY A 13 27.03 7.33 26.16
N TRP A 14 28.30 7.67 26.33
CA TRP A 14 29.18 8.36 25.38
C TRP A 14 29.42 7.65 24.03
N LEU A 15 29.56 8.45 22.96
CA LEU A 15 30.13 8.05 21.67
C LEU A 15 31.56 7.51 21.83
N CYS A 16 31.75 6.23 21.54
CA CYS A 16 33.04 5.69 21.10
C CYS A 16 33.01 5.59 19.58
N LEU A 17 34.04 6.15 18.90
CA LEU A 17 34.29 5.85 17.49
C LEU A 17 34.51 4.34 17.36
N GLY A 18 33.53 3.62 16.81
CA GLY A 18 33.62 2.20 16.52
C GLY A 18 34.64 1.94 15.41
N ALA A 19 35.64 1.11 15.70
CA ALA A 19 36.39 0.42 14.66
C ALA A 19 35.42 -0.52 13.94
N LEU A 20 35.47 -0.57 12.60
CA LEU A 20 34.76 -1.57 11.79
C LEU A 20 35.17 -2.96 12.28
N SER A 21 34.30 -3.62 13.05
CA SER A 21 34.45 -5.04 13.39
C SER A 21 34.34 -5.85 12.09
N PRO A 22 35.22 -6.83 11.85
CA PRO A 22 35.13 -7.66 10.65
C PRO A 22 33.89 -8.55 10.72
N ALA A 23 33.11 -8.51 9.63
CA ALA A 23 31.92 -9.32 9.38
C ALA A 23 32.18 -10.84 9.41
N VAL A 24 31.14 -11.64 9.71
CA VAL A 24 31.20 -13.11 9.58
C VAL A 24 31.14 -13.47 8.10
N SER A 25 32.28 -13.77 7.48
CA SER A 25 32.30 -14.26 6.09
C SER A 25 31.70 -15.68 6.02
N GLY A 26 30.61 -15.85 5.27
CA GLY A 26 30.01 -17.16 4.96
C GLY A 26 29.04 -17.67 6.03
N LEU A 27 28.15 -16.80 6.52
CA LEU A 27 27.00 -17.22 7.32
C LEU A 27 25.91 -17.79 6.40
N THR A 28 25.50 -19.03 6.67
CA THR A 28 24.40 -19.69 5.98
C THR A 28 23.33 -20.09 7.00
N VAL A 29 22.06 -19.84 6.68
CA VAL A 29 20.94 -20.38 7.44
C VAL A 29 20.20 -21.40 6.58
N GLU A 30 20.18 -22.63 7.05
CA GLU A 30 19.47 -23.74 6.43
C GLU A 30 18.19 -24.01 7.25
N ILE A 31 17.06 -24.06 6.55
CA ILE A 31 15.74 -24.22 7.17
C ILE A 31 15.01 -25.36 6.48
N SER A 32 14.74 -26.44 7.22
CA SER A 32 13.88 -27.54 6.78
C SER A 32 12.44 -27.34 7.23
N VAL A 33 11.51 -28.10 6.67
CA VAL A 33 10.10 -28.11 7.08
C VAL A 33 9.79 -29.49 7.67
N ALA A 34 9.14 -29.53 8.83
CA ALA A 34 8.68 -30.78 9.43
C ALA A 34 7.56 -31.43 8.59
N ASP A 35 7.40 -32.75 8.74
CA ASP A 35 6.37 -33.51 8.03
C ASP A 35 4.96 -32.95 8.31
N ASP A 36 4.10 -32.96 7.29
CA ASP A 36 2.67 -32.58 7.33
C ASP A 36 2.38 -31.07 7.54
N LEU A 37 3.35 -30.17 7.35
CA LEU A 37 3.17 -28.71 7.44
C LEU A 37 2.97 -28.00 6.08
N LEU A 38 3.45 -28.59 4.98
CA LEU A 38 3.27 -28.10 3.62
C LEU A 38 2.68 -29.19 2.72
N PRO A 39 1.36 -29.22 2.50
CA PRO A 39 0.70 -30.29 1.74
C PRO A 39 1.06 -30.28 0.24
N SER A 40 1.65 -29.20 -0.25
CA SER A 40 2.09 -29.04 -1.65
C SER A 40 3.25 -28.04 -1.76
N ALA A 41 3.92 -28.05 -2.90
CA ALA A 41 4.91 -27.04 -3.26
C ALA A 41 4.29 -25.63 -3.16
N THR A 42 4.89 -24.77 -2.33
CA THR A 42 4.30 -23.50 -1.93
C THR A 42 5.26 -22.35 -2.17
N ASP A 43 4.81 -21.31 -2.86
CA ASP A 43 5.53 -20.05 -2.92
C ASP A 43 5.31 -19.30 -1.61
N GLY A 44 6.25 -18.46 -1.20
CA GLY A 44 6.09 -17.69 0.01
C GLY A 44 7.28 -16.79 0.27
N ARG A 45 7.27 -16.18 1.46
CA ARG A 45 8.38 -15.37 1.93
C ARG A 45 8.85 -15.86 3.28
N VAL A 46 10.15 -16.14 3.35
CA VAL A 46 10.81 -16.37 4.63
C VAL A 46 11.29 -15.03 5.19
N MET A 47 11.00 -14.80 6.46
CA MET A 47 11.51 -13.73 7.28
C MET A 47 12.35 -14.35 8.41
N LEU A 48 13.64 -14.07 8.40
CA LEU A 48 14.59 -14.49 9.43
C LEU A 48 14.97 -13.29 10.29
N MET A 49 14.85 -13.43 11.60
CA MET A 49 15.15 -12.36 12.55
C MET A 49 16.26 -12.77 13.52
N PHE A 50 17.17 -11.84 13.79
CA PHE A 50 18.18 -11.93 14.85
C PHE A 50 17.90 -10.83 15.87
N ALA A 51 17.38 -11.22 17.03
CA ALA A 51 17.12 -10.33 18.15
C ALA A 51 18.25 -10.41 19.19
N PRO A 52 18.38 -9.41 20.09
CA PRO A 52 19.22 -9.54 21.27
C PRO A 52 18.93 -10.84 22.04
N VAL A 53 19.97 -11.53 22.50
CA VAL A 53 19.82 -12.84 23.16
C VAL A 53 18.83 -12.78 24.34
N GLY A 54 17.86 -13.70 24.32
CA GLY A 54 16.81 -13.80 25.33
C GLY A 54 15.61 -12.86 25.12
N THR A 55 15.59 -12.06 24.05
CA THR A 55 14.41 -11.29 23.61
C THR A 55 13.63 -12.08 22.57
N ASP A 56 12.29 -11.97 22.58
CA ASP A 56 11.43 -12.48 21.52
C ASP A 56 11.61 -11.61 20.26
N PRO A 57 11.96 -12.18 19.09
CA PRO A 57 12.11 -11.40 17.87
C PRO A 57 10.88 -10.60 17.44
N LEU A 58 9.67 -10.95 17.88
CA LEU A 58 8.46 -10.21 17.54
C LEU A 58 8.11 -9.08 18.53
N ASP A 59 8.82 -8.97 19.67
CA ASP A 59 8.53 -7.96 20.70
C ASP A 59 8.66 -6.51 20.17
N ASP A 60 9.58 -6.28 19.24
CA ASP A 60 9.81 -4.97 18.62
C ASP A 60 10.27 -5.16 17.17
N THR A 61 9.39 -4.84 16.23
CA THR A 61 9.66 -4.87 14.79
C THR A 61 9.76 -3.48 14.17
N ASP A 62 9.64 -2.41 14.96
CA ASP A 62 9.57 -1.03 14.49
C ASP A 62 10.87 -0.57 13.85
N VAL A 63 10.77 0.18 12.74
CA VAL A 63 11.92 0.68 11.97
C VAL A 63 12.84 1.62 12.76
N VAL A 64 12.30 2.33 13.75
CA VAL A 64 13.00 3.34 14.56
C VAL A 64 13.64 2.69 15.79
N THR A 65 12.91 1.82 16.48
CA THR A 65 13.32 1.32 17.80
C THR A 65 13.90 -0.08 17.80
N SER A 66 13.55 -0.92 16.82
CA SER A 66 13.91 -2.33 16.86
C SER A 66 15.43 -2.53 16.85
N PRO A 67 15.98 -3.31 17.79
CA PRO A 67 17.39 -3.72 17.76
C PRO A 67 17.64 -4.92 16.83
N ASN A 68 16.59 -5.44 16.20
CA ASN A 68 16.66 -6.70 15.44
C ASN A 68 17.35 -6.50 14.09
N LEU A 69 17.93 -7.60 13.60
CA LEU A 69 18.34 -7.72 12.20
C LEU A 69 17.32 -8.58 11.46
N PHE A 70 16.80 -8.05 10.36
CA PHE A 70 15.76 -8.67 9.54
C PHE A 70 16.37 -9.15 8.23
N PHE A 71 16.06 -10.36 7.79
CA PHE A 71 16.51 -10.93 6.52
C PHE A 71 15.39 -11.66 5.79
N GLY A 72 14.95 -11.10 4.66
CA GLY A 72 13.85 -11.61 3.86
C GLY A 72 14.32 -12.28 2.58
N LYS A 73 13.65 -13.38 2.19
CA LYS A 73 13.87 -14.03 0.89
C LYS A 73 12.56 -14.65 0.37
N ASN A 74 12.28 -14.51 -0.91
CA ASN A 74 11.18 -15.26 -1.52
C ASN A 74 11.63 -16.71 -1.74
N LEU A 75 10.80 -17.67 -1.36
CA LEU A 75 10.97 -19.07 -1.70
C LEU A 75 9.89 -19.45 -2.71
N TYR A 76 10.28 -20.14 -3.77
CA TYR A 76 9.37 -20.56 -4.83
C TYR A 76 9.28 -22.08 -4.81
N GLN A 77 8.07 -22.62 -4.82
CA GLN A 77 7.80 -24.05 -4.84
C GLN A 77 8.46 -24.83 -3.67
N LEU A 78 8.56 -24.25 -2.47
CA LEU A 78 9.11 -24.92 -1.30
C LEU A 78 8.31 -26.18 -0.96
N THR A 79 9.01 -27.29 -0.75
CA THR A 79 8.43 -28.56 -0.30
C THR A 79 9.04 -29.03 1.03
N GLU A 80 8.38 -29.97 1.71
CA GLU A 80 8.90 -30.60 2.94
C GLU A 80 10.20 -31.39 2.72
N THR A 81 10.51 -31.76 1.47
CA THR A 81 11.70 -32.54 1.13
C THR A 81 12.95 -31.71 0.86
N GLU A 82 12.79 -30.38 0.83
CA GLU A 82 13.86 -29.44 0.50
C GLU A 82 14.32 -28.70 1.75
N THR A 83 15.54 -28.18 1.69
CA THR A 83 16.09 -27.29 2.70
C THR A 83 16.29 -25.93 2.06
N ALA A 84 15.57 -24.92 2.55
CA ALA A 84 15.76 -23.55 2.13
C ALA A 84 17.11 -23.04 2.66
N SER A 85 17.85 -22.32 1.83
CA SER A 85 19.14 -21.73 2.21
C SER A 85 19.11 -20.22 2.03
N LEU A 86 19.47 -19.50 3.08
CA LEU A 86 19.69 -18.06 3.09
C LEU A 86 21.17 -17.80 3.31
N GLU A 87 21.80 -17.09 2.37
CA GLU A 87 23.21 -16.72 2.40
C GLU A 87 23.42 -15.40 1.65
N GLY A 88 24.41 -14.62 2.07
CA GLY A 88 24.78 -13.36 1.44
C GLY A 88 23.65 -12.34 1.37
N GLY A 89 23.62 -11.60 0.25
CA GLY A 89 22.73 -10.47 -0.02
C GLY A 89 23.51 -9.36 -0.71
N SER A 90 23.05 -8.90 -1.87
CA SER A 90 23.75 -7.86 -2.66
C SER A 90 22.92 -6.61 -2.92
N GLY A 91 21.59 -6.71 -2.82
CA GLY A 91 20.67 -5.67 -3.28
C GLY A 91 20.50 -5.58 -4.80
N ASP A 92 21.16 -6.45 -5.57
CA ASP A 92 21.03 -6.46 -7.03
C ASP A 92 19.68 -7.06 -7.46
N GLN A 93 19.29 -8.18 -6.83
CA GLN A 93 18.09 -8.93 -7.19
C GLN A 93 17.29 -9.37 -5.93
N PRO A 94 16.72 -8.42 -5.16
CA PRO A 94 15.99 -8.73 -3.91
C PRO A 94 14.75 -9.62 -4.11
N ARG A 95 14.31 -9.83 -5.36
CA ARG A 95 13.25 -10.79 -5.71
C ARG A 95 13.69 -12.25 -5.50
N ILE A 96 14.97 -12.56 -5.66
CA ILE A 96 15.50 -13.94 -5.60
C ILE A 96 16.54 -14.12 -4.49
N ASP A 97 17.30 -13.06 -4.19
CA ASP A 97 18.35 -13.07 -3.20
C ASP A 97 17.83 -12.62 -1.83
N VAL A 98 18.64 -12.84 -0.79
CA VAL A 98 18.38 -12.27 0.54
C VAL A 98 18.45 -10.75 0.45
N TRP A 99 17.51 -10.09 1.13
CA TRP A 99 17.58 -8.68 1.46
C TRP A 99 17.44 -8.51 2.97
N GLY A 100 18.35 -7.79 3.59
CA GLY A 100 18.29 -7.51 5.02
C GLY A 100 18.25 -6.03 5.40
N PHE A 101 17.86 -5.79 6.65
CA PHE A 101 17.84 -4.50 7.31
C PHE A 101 18.32 -4.64 8.76
N PRO A 102 19.14 -3.72 9.28
CA PRO A 102 19.81 -2.62 8.58
C PRO A 102 20.96 -3.08 7.66
N ASN A 103 21.35 -4.35 7.74
CA ASN A 103 22.42 -4.93 6.94
C ASN A 103 21.84 -5.64 5.71
N ILE A 104 22.26 -5.24 4.50
CA ILE A 104 21.76 -5.84 3.25
C ILE A 104 22.09 -7.34 3.16
N SER A 105 23.26 -7.75 3.66
CA SER A 105 23.79 -9.12 3.55
C SER A 105 23.84 -9.82 4.91
N LEU A 106 23.56 -11.13 4.91
CA LEU A 106 23.82 -12.00 6.07
C LEU A 106 25.30 -12.05 6.44
N ASP A 107 26.21 -11.84 5.49
CA ASP A 107 27.64 -11.78 5.76
C ASP A 107 28.02 -10.57 6.63
N ASP A 108 27.17 -9.54 6.68
CA ASP A 108 27.40 -8.33 7.46
C ASP A 108 26.91 -8.44 8.91
N VAL A 109 26.32 -9.59 9.30
CA VAL A 109 25.94 -9.85 10.70
C VAL A 109 27.21 -9.89 11.56
N ALA A 110 27.20 -9.06 12.61
CA ALA A 110 28.32 -8.99 13.54
C ALA A 110 28.40 -10.27 14.41
N PRO A 111 29.60 -10.71 14.80
CA PRO A 111 29.77 -11.70 15.86
C PRO A 111 29.08 -11.25 17.16
N GLY A 112 28.39 -12.18 17.83
CA GLY A 112 27.57 -11.86 19.00
C GLY A 112 26.65 -13.00 19.43
N GLU A 113 25.86 -12.74 20.47
CA GLU A 113 24.82 -13.65 20.94
C GLU A 113 23.45 -13.15 20.47
N TYR A 114 22.65 -14.03 19.88
CA TYR A 114 21.36 -13.67 19.29
C TYR A 114 20.28 -14.69 19.67
N THR A 115 19.04 -14.22 19.83
CA THR A 115 17.86 -15.08 19.63
C THR A 115 17.53 -15.08 18.15
N VAL A 116 17.41 -16.25 17.53
CA VAL A 116 17.10 -16.38 16.11
C VAL A 116 15.82 -17.16 15.91
N GLN A 117 14.95 -16.65 15.06
CA GLN A 117 13.71 -17.29 14.65
C GLN A 117 13.42 -17.01 13.18
N ALA A 118 12.79 -17.97 12.51
CA ALA A 118 12.31 -17.78 11.15
C ALA A 118 10.80 -17.99 11.06
N PHE A 119 10.20 -17.25 10.14
CA PHE A 119 8.79 -17.28 9.78
C PHE A 119 8.69 -17.49 8.28
N PHE A 120 7.84 -18.40 7.81
CA PHE A 120 7.54 -18.55 6.39
C PHE A 120 6.06 -18.22 6.17
N ASN A 121 5.81 -17.08 5.53
CA ASN A 121 4.48 -16.66 5.15
C ASN A 121 4.11 -17.29 3.79
N PRO A 122 3.20 -18.28 3.73
CA PRO A 122 2.84 -18.95 2.50
C PRO A 122 1.97 -18.07 1.61
N TYR A 123 2.21 -18.15 0.31
CA TYR A 123 1.46 -17.44 -0.72
C TYR A 123 0.59 -18.39 -1.56
N GLU A 124 -0.56 -17.87 -1.96
CA GLU A 124 -1.47 -18.48 -2.92
C GLU A 124 -1.27 -17.85 -4.31
N ILE A 125 -1.17 -18.69 -5.34
CA ILE A 125 -1.15 -18.23 -6.74
C ILE A 125 -2.59 -18.04 -7.22
N VAL A 126 -2.96 -16.80 -7.52
CA VAL A 126 -4.31 -16.42 -7.96
C VAL A 126 -4.26 -15.76 -9.34
N THR A 127 -5.22 -16.11 -10.18
CA THR A 127 -5.48 -15.45 -11.47
C THR A 127 -6.70 -14.55 -11.32
N ARG A 128 -6.49 -13.23 -11.44
CA ARG A 128 -7.55 -12.23 -11.42
C ARG A 128 -8.39 -12.28 -12.70
N ALA A 129 -9.57 -11.70 -12.68
CA ALA A 129 -10.50 -11.65 -13.82
C ALA A 129 -9.92 -11.00 -15.09
N ASP A 130 -8.94 -10.11 -14.95
CA ASP A 130 -8.24 -9.47 -16.07
C ASP A 130 -7.09 -10.32 -16.65
N GLY A 131 -6.87 -11.52 -16.12
CA GLY A 131 -5.83 -12.46 -16.54
C GLY A 131 -4.46 -12.26 -15.88
N SER A 132 -4.31 -11.26 -15.00
CA SER A 132 -3.10 -11.10 -14.20
C SER A 132 -2.98 -12.23 -13.18
N VAL A 133 -1.77 -12.78 -13.06
CA VAL A 133 -1.44 -13.87 -12.12
C VAL A 133 -0.48 -13.35 -11.07
N VAL A 134 -0.87 -13.44 -9.80
CA VAL A 134 -0.08 -13.00 -8.64
C VAL A 134 0.06 -14.13 -7.62
N SER A 135 1.13 -14.10 -6.84
CA SER A 135 1.37 -14.97 -5.69
C SER A 135 1.33 -14.09 -4.44
N VAL A 136 0.32 -14.24 -3.60
CA VAL A 136 0.06 -13.34 -2.44
C VAL A 136 -0.48 -14.11 -1.24
N HIS A 137 -0.29 -13.57 -0.04
CA HIS A 137 -0.97 -14.07 1.17
C HIS A 137 -2.34 -13.39 1.28
N PHE A 138 -3.40 -14.14 1.56
CA PHE A 138 -4.71 -13.55 1.89
C PHE A 138 -4.91 -13.59 3.40
N PRO A 139 -5.27 -12.46 4.02
CA PRO A 139 -5.49 -12.41 5.45
C PRO A 139 -6.72 -13.22 5.88
N CYS A 140 -6.75 -13.49 7.17
CA CYS A 140 -7.65 -14.42 7.83
C CYS A 140 -8.21 -13.77 9.13
N GLY A 141 -8.62 -12.50 9.03
CA GLY A 141 -9.18 -11.71 10.12
C GLY A 141 -8.12 -11.11 11.05
N ASP A 142 -6.88 -10.98 10.58
CA ASP A 142 -5.70 -10.58 11.34
C ASP A 142 -5.18 -9.17 11.00
N GLY A 143 -5.77 -8.50 10.01
CA GLY A 143 -5.28 -7.22 9.51
C GLY A 143 -4.05 -7.38 8.60
N ALA A 144 -3.89 -8.53 7.94
CA ALA A 144 -2.78 -8.82 7.02
C ALA A 144 -1.40 -8.59 7.66
N GLU A 145 -1.12 -9.29 8.76
CA GLU A 145 0.15 -9.13 9.47
C GLU A 145 1.35 -9.42 8.54
N PRO A 146 2.38 -8.56 8.51
CA PRO A 146 3.49 -8.68 7.56
C PRO A 146 4.42 -9.87 7.86
N VAL A 147 4.40 -10.35 9.11
CA VAL A 147 5.14 -11.51 9.61
C VAL A 147 4.30 -12.20 10.67
N ASP A 148 4.42 -13.52 10.78
CA ASP A 148 3.71 -14.34 11.77
C ASP A 148 2.17 -14.33 11.66
N GLY A 149 1.60 -13.84 10.56
CA GLY A 149 0.17 -13.92 10.31
C GLY A 149 -0.35 -15.38 10.21
N PRO A 150 -1.67 -15.60 10.38
CA PRO A 150 -2.24 -16.94 10.43
C PRO A 150 -1.88 -17.84 9.24
N GLY A 151 -1.50 -19.08 9.53
CA GLY A 151 -1.03 -20.03 8.52
C GLY A 151 0.46 -19.92 8.19
N SER A 152 1.18 -18.92 8.72
CA SER A 152 2.63 -18.86 8.63
C SER A 152 3.27 -20.06 9.33
N LEU A 153 4.33 -20.62 8.74
CA LEU A 153 5.14 -21.62 9.45
C LEU A 153 6.16 -20.90 10.33
N THR A 154 6.39 -21.44 11.52
CA THR A 154 7.34 -20.86 12.48
C THR A 154 8.34 -21.89 12.96
N THR A 155 9.54 -21.42 13.30
CA THR A 155 10.55 -22.21 13.99
C THR A 155 10.49 -21.91 15.48
N GLU A 156 11.01 -22.80 16.32
CA GLU A 156 11.39 -22.42 17.67
C GLU A 156 12.41 -21.25 17.64
N ALA A 157 12.27 -20.32 18.58
CA ALA A 157 13.27 -19.29 18.82
C ALA A 157 14.47 -19.88 19.58
N ILE A 158 15.67 -19.78 19.00
CA ILE A 158 16.88 -20.38 19.59
C ILE A 158 17.96 -19.35 19.86
N ASN A 159 18.68 -19.51 20.98
CA ASN A 159 19.85 -18.70 21.28
C ASN A 159 21.08 -19.29 20.58
N ILE A 160 21.81 -18.45 19.85
CA ILE A 160 23.05 -18.82 19.16
C ILE A 160 24.20 -17.88 19.52
N SER A 161 25.42 -18.35 19.30
CA SER A 161 26.66 -17.58 19.41
C SER A 161 27.36 -17.56 18.06
N LEU A 162 27.54 -16.37 17.49
CA LEU A 162 28.27 -16.16 16.24
C LEU A 162 29.71 -15.74 16.53
N ALA A 163 30.67 -16.56 16.11
CA ALA A 163 32.10 -16.32 16.36
C ALA A 163 32.79 -15.40 15.33
N GLU A 164 33.83 -14.69 15.79
CA GLU A 164 34.80 -14.02 14.93
C GLU A 164 35.67 -15.05 14.20
N ARG A 165 35.25 -15.44 12.98
CA ARG A 165 35.89 -16.31 11.95
C ARG A 165 35.34 -17.75 11.88
N ASP A 166 35.40 -18.26 10.64
CA ASP A 166 34.84 -19.50 10.08
C ASP A 166 33.40 -19.36 9.56
N SER A 167 33.12 -20.02 8.42
CA SER A 167 31.78 -20.16 7.86
C SER A 167 30.91 -20.92 8.86
N GLN A 168 29.76 -20.37 9.20
CA GLN A 168 28.84 -20.95 10.17
C GLN A 168 27.51 -21.28 9.49
N THR A 169 26.97 -22.45 9.79
CA THR A 169 25.64 -22.88 9.33
C THR A 169 24.71 -22.96 10.53
N ILE A 170 23.66 -22.15 10.53
CA ILE A 170 22.55 -22.26 11.49
C ILE A 170 21.52 -23.19 10.87
N GLN A 171 21.05 -24.15 11.64
CA GLN A 171 20.01 -25.10 11.22
C GLN A 171 18.74 -24.80 12.00
N LEU A 172 17.66 -24.50 11.28
CA LEU A 172 16.32 -24.30 11.84
C LEU A 172 15.35 -25.31 11.22
N THR A 173 14.21 -25.52 11.87
CA THR A 173 13.13 -26.35 11.35
C THR A 173 11.82 -25.63 11.58
N PHE A 174 11.05 -25.43 10.52
CA PHE A 174 9.64 -25.07 10.65
C PHE A 174 8.90 -26.27 11.22
N ASP A 175 8.43 -26.17 12.45
CA ASP A 175 7.78 -27.26 13.19
C ASP A 175 6.44 -26.84 13.82
N ASN A 176 6.00 -25.61 13.57
CA ASN A 176 4.74 -25.08 14.02
C ASN A 176 4.07 -24.19 12.96
N VAL A 177 2.77 -23.93 13.14
CA VAL A 177 1.96 -23.06 12.28
C VAL A 177 1.25 -22.04 13.16
N THR A 178 1.29 -20.78 12.77
CA THR A 178 0.57 -19.71 13.47
C THR A 178 -0.92 -19.93 13.33
N ALA A 179 -1.60 -20.06 14.47
CA ALA A 179 -3.01 -20.37 14.51
C ALA A 179 -3.85 -19.16 14.11
N THR A 180 -4.96 -19.42 13.44
CA THR A 180 -6.02 -18.41 13.27
C THR A 180 -6.64 -18.09 14.61
N GLU A 181 -7.09 -16.85 14.81
CA GLU A 181 -7.89 -16.47 15.98
C GLU A 181 -9.11 -17.40 16.14
N ASP A 182 -9.45 -17.73 17.39
CA ASP A 182 -10.62 -18.56 17.72
C ASP A 182 -11.88 -17.68 17.76
N PHE A 183 -12.34 -17.32 16.56
CA PHE A 183 -13.52 -16.50 16.36
C PHE A 183 -14.79 -17.14 16.93
N THR A 184 -15.50 -16.40 17.79
CA THR A 184 -16.75 -16.87 18.44
C THR A 184 -18.02 -16.48 17.68
N GLY A 185 -17.92 -15.61 16.68
CA GLY A 185 -19.03 -15.16 15.86
C GLY A 185 -19.63 -16.22 14.94
N THR A 186 -20.78 -15.89 14.36
CA THR A 186 -21.51 -16.79 13.43
C THR A 186 -21.60 -16.26 12.00
N GLU A 187 -20.83 -15.22 11.69
CA GLU A 187 -20.75 -14.65 10.35
C GLU A 187 -20.20 -15.69 9.34
N ILE A 188 -20.48 -15.47 8.06
CA ILE A 188 -20.14 -16.41 6.97
C ILE A 188 -18.64 -16.36 6.62
N GLY A 189 -18.16 -17.17 5.66
CA GLY A 189 -16.85 -16.92 5.04
C GLY A 189 -15.60 -17.34 5.81
N GLY A 190 -15.74 -18.17 6.84
CA GLY A 190 -14.58 -18.64 7.62
C GLY A 190 -13.86 -17.48 8.31
N CYS A 191 -12.55 -17.57 8.47
CA CYS A 191 -11.77 -16.53 9.17
C CYS A 191 -11.63 -15.22 8.39
N SER A 192 -11.90 -15.17 7.08
CA SER A 192 -11.72 -13.94 6.29
C SER A 192 -12.51 -12.80 6.89
N GLN A 193 -11.85 -11.66 7.13
CA GLN A 193 -12.41 -10.50 7.82
C GLN A 193 -12.88 -10.77 9.27
N GLY A 194 -12.48 -11.87 9.90
CA GLY A 194 -12.89 -12.25 11.27
C GLY A 194 -14.38 -12.63 11.41
N ASN A 195 -14.75 -13.27 12.53
CA ASN A 195 -16.16 -13.43 12.93
C ASN A 195 -16.35 -13.12 14.41
N TYR A 196 -17.11 -12.09 14.72
CA TYR A 196 -17.28 -11.62 16.09
C TYR A 196 -18.71 -11.86 16.58
N GLU A 197 -18.86 -12.05 17.90
CA GLU A 197 -20.15 -12.23 18.54
C GLU A 197 -20.79 -10.87 18.83
N ASP A 198 -22.03 -10.65 18.35
CA ASP A 198 -22.78 -9.42 18.60
C ASP A 198 -22.85 -9.06 20.10
N LEU A 199 -22.59 -7.80 20.41
CA LEU A 199 -22.89 -7.20 21.70
C LEU A 199 -24.28 -6.54 21.68
N GLU A 200 -24.73 -5.94 22.78
CA GLU A 200 -26.07 -5.32 22.85
C GLU A 200 -26.24 -4.24 21.77
N LEU A 201 -25.31 -3.29 21.70
CA LEU A 201 -25.34 -2.17 20.75
C LEU A 201 -24.32 -2.27 19.60
N LEU A 202 -23.28 -3.10 19.71
CA LEU A 202 -22.32 -3.33 18.63
C LEU A 202 -22.67 -4.61 17.87
N LYS A 203 -22.90 -4.48 16.56
CA LYS A 203 -23.30 -5.59 15.67
C LYS A 203 -22.26 -5.83 14.60
N TYR A 204 -22.07 -7.08 14.23
CA TYR A 204 -21.13 -7.47 13.18
C TYR A 204 -21.89 -7.99 11.96
N VAL A 205 -21.58 -7.42 10.81
CA VAL A 205 -22.18 -7.86 9.54
C VAL A 205 -21.07 -8.14 8.54
N LYS A 206 -21.20 -9.27 7.85
CA LYS A 206 -20.29 -9.66 6.77
C LYS A 206 -21.06 -10.22 5.58
N ILE A 207 -20.65 -9.80 4.39
CA ILE A 207 -21.19 -10.29 3.13
C ILE A 207 -20.11 -10.94 2.31
N ARG A 208 -20.51 -11.89 1.45
CA ARG A 208 -19.69 -12.28 0.30
C ARG A 208 -19.88 -11.21 -0.77
N SER A 209 -18.82 -10.51 -1.13
CA SER A 209 -18.87 -9.51 -2.21
C SER A 209 -18.89 -10.24 -3.56
N GLU A 210 -19.86 -9.94 -4.43
CA GLU A 210 -19.88 -10.52 -5.78
C GLU A 210 -18.76 -9.88 -6.62
N LEU A 211 -18.63 -8.55 -6.55
CA LEU A 211 -17.62 -7.79 -7.30
C LEU A 211 -16.18 -8.22 -7.00
N LEU A 212 -15.84 -8.38 -5.72
CA LEU A 212 -14.49 -8.81 -5.33
C LEU A 212 -14.27 -10.30 -5.62
N SER A 213 -15.29 -11.13 -5.43
CA SER A 213 -15.15 -12.56 -5.70
C SER A 213 -14.93 -12.83 -7.19
N ASP A 214 -15.61 -12.08 -8.06
CA ASP A 214 -15.41 -12.14 -9.50
C ASP A 214 -14.01 -11.66 -9.88
N PHE A 215 -13.55 -10.52 -9.33
CA PHE A 215 -12.22 -9.99 -9.62
C PHE A 215 -11.09 -10.93 -9.20
N TRP A 216 -11.15 -11.48 -7.99
CA TRP A 216 -10.12 -12.39 -7.48
C TRP A 216 -10.31 -13.85 -7.90
N ASN A 217 -11.44 -14.19 -8.54
CA ASN A 217 -11.80 -15.55 -8.92
C ASN A 217 -11.73 -16.55 -7.74
N ARG A 218 -12.12 -16.09 -6.56
CA ARG A 218 -12.26 -16.84 -5.30
C ARG A 218 -13.32 -16.17 -4.45
N ASP A 219 -13.83 -16.85 -3.42
CA ASP A 219 -14.74 -16.18 -2.48
C ASP A 219 -14.00 -15.08 -1.72
N MET A 220 -14.54 -13.86 -1.81
CA MET A 220 -14.06 -12.68 -1.10
C MET A 220 -15.18 -12.09 -0.25
N TYR A 221 -14.79 -11.59 0.92
CA TYR A 221 -15.71 -11.08 1.93
C TYR A 221 -15.29 -9.68 2.37
N ILE A 222 -16.29 -8.87 2.71
CA ILE A 222 -16.12 -7.57 3.38
C ILE A 222 -17.15 -7.49 4.50
N GLY A 223 -16.82 -6.78 5.57
CA GLY A 223 -17.70 -6.65 6.72
C GLY A 223 -17.74 -5.24 7.28
N ALA A 224 -18.54 -5.08 8.33
CA ALA A 224 -18.65 -3.86 9.10
C ALA A 224 -18.97 -4.17 10.56
N ASN A 225 -18.54 -3.27 11.44
CA ASN A 225 -18.93 -3.25 12.85
C ASN A 225 -19.84 -2.03 13.02
N VAL A 226 -21.09 -2.26 13.42
CA VAL A 226 -22.17 -1.28 13.45
C VAL A 226 -22.55 -0.99 14.90
N LEU A 227 -22.20 0.18 15.39
CA LEU A 227 -22.55 0.66 16.72
C LEU A 227 -23.86 1.45 16.67
N LEU A 228 -24.88 0.87 17.31
CA LEU A 228 -26.23 1.42 17.40
C LEU A 228 -26.33 2.45 18.53
N PRO A 229 -27.11 3.53 18.37
CA PRO A 229 -27.32 4.50 19.44
C PRO A 229 -28.15 3.90 20.58
N ALA A 230 -27.96 4.40 21.80
CA ALA A 230 -28.77 4.00 22.93
C ALA A 230 -30.27 4.23 22.67
N GLY A 231 -31.07 3.22 23.01
CA GLY A 231 -32.52 3.22 22.79
C GLY A 231 -32.96 2.82 21.39
N TYR A 232 -32.04 2.36 20.52
CA TYR A 232 -32.37 1.82 19.19
C TYR A 232 -33.45 0.73 19.28
N ASP A 233 -34.54 0.89 18.53
CA ASP A 233 -35.62 -0.10 18.41
C ASP A 233 -35.72 -0.62 16.98
N ALA A 234 -35.32 -1.88 16.78
CA ALA A 234 -35.43 -2.57 15.50
C ALA A 234 -36.88 -2.68 14.98
N ASN A 235 -37.90 -2.45 15.81
CA ASN A 235 -39.31 -2.45 15.41
C ASN A 235 -39.82 -1.06 15.01
N ASP A 236 -39.07 0.01 15.30
CA ASP A 236 -39.46 1.37 14.93
C ASP A 236 -38.97 1.73 13.52
N SER A 237 -39.75 1.30 12.52
CA SER A 237 -39.49 1.65 11.11
C SER A 237 -39.74 3.13 10.75
N SER A 238 -40.16 3.97 11.71
CA SER A 238 -40.42 5.40 11.46
C SER A 238 -39.22 6.29 11.75
N THR A 239 -38.27 5.81 12.57
CA THR A 239 -37.03 6.51 12.88
C THR A 239 -35.94 6.07 11.90
N LEU A 240 -35.31 7.04 11.24
CA LEU A 240 -34.13 6.81 10.40
C LEU A 240 -32.93 7.53 11.00
N TYR A 241 -31.83 6.81 11.19
CA TYR A 241 -30.63 7.33 11.85
C TYR A 241 -29.61 7.84 10.82
N PRO A 242 -29.03 9.03 11.02
CA PRO A 242 -27.81 9.42 10.31
C PRO A 242 -26.68 8.43 10.60
N VAL A 243 -25.72 8.36 9.68
CA VAL A 243 -24.60 7.42 9.76
C VAL A 243 -23.28 8.15 9.64
N ILE A 244 -22.34 7.85 10.54
CA ILE A 244 -20.93 8.17 10.36
C ILE A 244 -20.22 6.87 9.96
N TYR A 245 -19.62 6.89 8.78
CA TYR A 245 -18.70 5.86 8.31
C TYR A 245 -17.30 6.27 8.77
N HIS A 246 -16.86 5.62 9.86
CA HIS A 246 -15.59 5.83 10.53
C HIS A 246 -14.51 4.99 9.87
N GLN A 247 -13.72 5.64 9.03
CA GLN A 247 -12.65 5.07 8.22
C GLN A 247 -11.36 4.96 9.02
N GLY A 248 -10.55 3.95 8.71
CA GLY A 248 -9.31 3.66 9.42
C GLY A 248 -8.70 2.33 9.02
N HIS A 249 -7.68 1.94 9.76
CA HIS A 249 -7.04 0.62 9.65
C HIS A 249 -7.98 -0.51 10.10
N TRP A 250 -7.52 -1.75 9.91
CA TRP A 250 -8.19 -2.96 10.39
C TRP A 250 -8.74 -2.80 11.82
N PRO A 251 -10.08 -2.86 12.02
CA PRO A 251 -10.67 -2.59 13.33
C PRO A 251 -10.77 -3.83 14.21
N GLY A 252 -10.58 -5.03 13.66
CA GLY A 252 -10.87 -6.28 14.36
C GLY A 252 -12.31 -6.30 14.89
N GLU A 253 -12.47 -6.61 16.18
CA GLU A 253 -13.76 -6.55 16.87
C GLU A 253 -14.19 -5.13 17.31
N SER A 254 -13.29 -4.14 17.29
CA SER A 254 -13.59 -2.81 17.82
C SER A 254 -14.51 -2.01 16.89
N GLY A 255 -15.41 -1.23 17.48
CA GLY A 255 -16.22 -0.21 16.83
C GLY A 255 -15.56 1.17 16.87
N ALA A 256 -16.27 2.17 16.35
CA ALA A 256 -15.78 3.55 16.29
C ALA A 256 -15.50 4.14 17.69
N TYR A 257 -14.53 5.05 17.75
CA TYR A 257 -14.12 5.81 18.94
C TYR A 257 -13.80 4.94 20.17
N GLY A 258 -13.31 3.72 19.94
CA GLY A 258 -12.86 2.83 20.99
C GLY A 258 -13.97 2.03 21.67
N TYR A 259 -15.17 1.90 21.11
CA TYR A 259 -16.17 0.96 21.66
C TYR A 259 -15.77 -0.49 21.33
N PRO A 260 -15.83 -1.49 22.23
CA PRO A 260 -16.21 -1.42 23.65
C PRO A 260 -15.01 -1.22 24.61
N ASP A 261 -13.83 -0.90 24.08
CA ASP A 261 -12.55 -0.87 24.81
C ASP A 261 -12.35 0.35 25.72
N ASP A 262 -12.95 1.49 25.38
CA ASP A 262 -12.96 2.72 26.17
C ASP A 262 -14.19 2.74 27.12
N PRO A 263 -14.00 2.47 28.43
CA PRO A 263 -15.10 2.37 29.37
C PRO A 263 -15.85 3.69 29.59
N ASP A 264 -15.18 4.85 29.40
CA ASP A 264 -15.81 6.15 29.60
C ASP A 264 -16.72 6.48 28.43
N PHE A 265 -16.29 6.19 27.19
CA PHE A 265 -17.13 6.32 26.00
C PHE A 265 -18.31 5.34 26.04
N VAL A 266 -18.06 4.06 26.35
CA VAL A 266 -19.09 3.01 26.46
C VAL A 266 -20.17 3.42 27.46
N ALA A 267 -19.79 3.84 28.67
CA ALA A 267 -20.74 4.18 29.71
C ALA A 267 -21.66 5.36 29.32
N ALA A 268 -21.12 6.36 28.62
CA ALA A 268 -21.89 7.51 28.15
C ALA A 268 -22.76 7.15 26.93
N TRP A 269 -22.22 6.37 25.98
CA TRP A 269 -22.94 5.90 24.80
C TRP A 269 -24.13 5.03 25.18
N ASP A 270 -23.93 3.98 26.00
CA ASP A 270 -24.96 3.05 26.44
C ASP A 270 -26.05 3.75 27.28
N ASN A 271 -25.67 4.75 28.09
CA ASN A 271 -26.64 5.54 28.87
C ASN A 271 -27.45 6.53 28.00
N GLY A 272 -26.99 6.81 26.78
CA GLY A 272 -27.66 7.73 25.86
C GLY A 272 -27.59 9.20 26.26
N THR A 273 -26.58 9.60 27.03
CA THR A 273 -26.38 10.99 27.46
C THR A 273 -24.90 11.36 27.47
N LEU A 274 -24.59 12.62 27.18
CA LEU A 274 -23.20 13.10 27.26
C LEU A 274 -22.62 12.92 28.67
N PRO A 275 -21.30 12.67 28.80
CA PRO A 275 -20.65 12.41 30.08
C PRO A 275 -20.99 13.44 31.16
N ASN A 276 -21.43 12.98 32.32
CA ASN A 276 -21.77 13.81 33.48
C ASN A 276 -22.88 14.88 33.23
N THR A 277 -23.77 14.64 32.26
CA THR A 277 -24.90 15.53 31.97
C THR A 277 -26.24 14.79 31.91
N THR A 278 -27.32 15.53 31.64
CA THR A 278 -28.62 14.96 31.21
C THR A 278 -28.91 15.27 29.74
N THR A 279 -27.92 15.81 29.01
CA THR A 279 -28.05 16.12 27.60
C THR A 279 -28.03 14.80 26.82
N PRO A 280 -29.03 14.53 25.95
CA PRO A 280 -29.03 13.33 25.13
C PRO A 280 -27.75 13.20 24.30
N ALA A 281 -27.23 11.99 24.18
CA ALA A 281 -26.18 11.68 23.22
C ALA A 281 -26.76 11.72 21.80
N PRO A 282 -25.95 12.07 20.78
CA PRO A 282 -26.39 12.09 19.40
C PRO A 282 -27.01 10.76 18.96
N GLN A 283 -28.14 10.82 18.26
CA GLN A 283 -28.84 9.63 17.77
C GLN A 283 -28.32 9.28 16.37
N ILE A 284 -27.12 8.73 16.31
CA ILE A 284 -26.36 8.43 15.08
C ILE A 284 -25.87 6.98 15.14
N ILE A 285 -25.85 6.29 14.00
CA ILE A 285 -25.20 4.99 13.86
C ILE A 285 -23.75 5.20 13.43
N LEU A 286 -22.82 4.50 14.08
CA LEU A 286 -21.40 4.54 13.73
C LEU A 286 -21.01 3.23 13.06
N VAL A 287 -20.30 3.29 11.95
CA VAL A 287 -19.90 2.12 11.15
C VAL A 287 -18.40 2.17 10.93
N THR A 288 -17.68 1.12 11.35
CA THR A 288 -16.31 0.83 10.88
C THR A 288 -16.35 -0.30 9.87
N PHE A 289 -15.51 -0.26 8.85
CA PHE A 289 -15.47 -1.31 7.83
C PHE A 289 -14.33 -2.31 8.09
N ARG A 290 -14.59 -3.57 7.74
CA ARG A 290 -13.61 -4.66 7.69
C ARG A 290 -13.34 -4.96 6.22
N HIS A 291 -12.18 -4.54 5.74
CA HIS A 291 -11.75 -4.71 4.34
C HIS A 291 -10.23 -4.84 4.19
N GLU A 292 -9.60 -5.63 5.06
CA GLU A 292 -8.21 -6.07 4.86
C GLU A 292 -8.04 -6.75 3.49
N THR A 293 -6.83 -6.70 2.94
CA THR A 293 -6.53 -7.20 1.60
C THR A 293 -5.26 -8.03 1.57
N ALA A 294 -5.00 -8.69 0.44
CA ALA A 294 -3.75 -9.42 0.23
C ALA A 294 -2.49 -8.53 0.15
N PHE A 295 -2.65 -7.21 0.21
CA PHE A 295 -1.57 -6.23 0.10
C PHE A 295 -1.40 -5.34 1.33
N TYR A 296 -2.39 -5.28 2.23
CA TYR A 296 -2.40 -4.36 3.37
C TYR A 296 -3.57 -4.62 4.34
N ASP A 297 -3.53 -4.00 5.52
CA ASP A 297 -4.54 -4.13 6.58
C ASP A 297 -5.90 -3.48 6.22
N ASP A 298 -5.93 -2.68 5.17
CA ASP A 298 -7.14 -2.10 4.58
C ASP A 298 -7.05 -2.03 3.03
N SER A 299 -8.06 -1.44 2.39
CA SER A 299 -8.20 -1.36 0.93
C SER A 299 -8.18 0.07 0.38
N TYR A 300 -8.00 1.06 1.25
CA TYR A 300 -8.23 2.48 1.01
C TYR A 300 -9.68 2.83 0.63
N ALA A 301 -10.60 1.87 0.78
CA ALA A 301 -12.02 1.96 0.44
C ALA A 301 -12.31 2.54 -0.96
N VAL A 302 -11.45 2.24 -1.95
CA VAL A 302 -11.56 2.74 -3.34
C VAL A 302 -11.33 1.63 -4.37
N ASN A 303 -11.71 1.86 -5.62
CA ASN A 303 -11.40 0.95 -6.71
C ASN A 303 -9.96 1.13 -7.17
N THR A 304 -9.20 0.05 -7.24
CA THR A 304 -7.80 0.08 -7.70
C THR A 304 -7.52 -1.08 -8.64
N ALA A 305 -6.61 -0.87 -9.60
CA ALA A 305 -6.28 -1.93 -10.56
C ALA A 305 -5.60 -3.13 -9.90
N ASN A 306 -4.98 -2.96 -8.72
CA ASN A 306 -4.22 -4.00 -8.04
C ASN A 306 -5.06 -4.79 -7.02
N LEU A 307 -5.92 -4.10 -6.24
CA LEU A 307 -6.71 -4.71 -5.17
C LEU A 307 -8.11 -5.14 -5.65
N GLY A 308 -8.63 -4.48 -6.69
CA GLY A 308 -9.97 -4.72 -7.24
C GLY A 308 -10.96 -3.60 -6.90
N PRO A 309 -12.25 -3.83 -7.19
CA PRO A 309 -13.29 -2.82 -7.03
C PRO A 309 -13.81 -2.69 -5.58
N TYR A 310 -12.93 -2.47 -4.61
CA TYR A 310 -13.30 -2.36 -3.18
C TYR A 310 -14.22 -1.17 -2.91
N GLY A 311 -13.98 -0.04 -3.57
CA GLY A 311 -14.85 1.14 -3.48
C GLY A 311 -16.28 0.84 -3.92
N ASP A 312 -16.47 0.10 -5.02
CA ASP A 312 -17.80 -0.32 -5.48
C ASP A 312 -18.40 -1.39 -4.57
N ALA A 313 -17.61 -2.36 -4.09
CA ALA A 313 -18.09 -3.39 -3.17
C ALA A 313 -18.60 -2.79 -1.85
N ILE A 314 -17.86 -1.85 -1.26
CA ILE A 314 -18.30 -1.17 -0.04
C ILE A 314 -19.53 -0.30 -0.31
N ASN A 315 -19.46 0.56 -1.33
CA ASN A 315 -20.50 1.58 -1.55
C ASN A 315 -21.78 1.04 -2.19
N ASP A 316 -21.68 0.05 -3.07
CA ASP A 316 -22.79 -0.43 -3.89
C ASP A 316 -23.29 -1.84 -3.46
N GLU A 317 -22.54 -2.60 -2.63
CA GLU A 317 -22.99 -3.88 -2.04
C GLU A 317 -23.19 -3.79 -0.51
N LEU A 318 -22.14 -3.41 0.25
CA LEU A 318 -22.17 -3.47 1.72
C LEU A 318 -23.05 -2.38 2.33
N ILE A 319 -22.87 -1.11 1.99
CA ILE A 319 -23.66 0.00 2.54
C ILE A 319 -25.18 -0.24 2.34
N PRO A 320 -25.68 -0.55 1.12
CA PRO A 320 -27.10 -0.85 0.93
C PRO A 320 -27.59 -2.05 1.76
N HIS A 321 -26.73 -3.04 2.00
CA HIS A 321 -27.07 -4.17 2.87
C HIS A 321 -27.24 -3.72 4.32
N LEU A 322 -26.32 -2.91 4.85
CA LEU A 322 -26.42 -2.34 6.20
C LEU A 322 -27.67 -1.47 6.36
N GLU A 323 -27.99 -0.64 5.37
CA GLU A 323 -29.18 0.22 5.37
C GLU A 323 -30.47 -0.59 5.45
N SER A 324 -30.50 -1.77 4.84
CA SER A 324 -31.64 -2.68 4.92
C SER A 324 -31.83 -3.33 6.29
N LEU A 325 -30.79 -3.35 7.13
CA LEU A 325 -30.77 -3.99 8.44
C LEU A 325 -31.01 -3.02 9.60
N PHE A 326 -30.50 -1.79 9.52
CA PHE A 326 -30.33 -0.93 10.71
C PHE A 326 -31.08 0.41 10.68
N HIS A 327 -32.14 0.55 9.88
CA HIS A 327 -32.91 1.81 9.77
C HIS A 327 -32.02 3.05 9.53
N MET A 328 -30.95 2.89 8.74
CA MET A 328 -30.05 3.98 8.38
C MET A 328 -30.76 4.92 7.39
N ASN A 329 -30.49 6.21 7.48
CA ASN A 329 -30.98 7.19 6.52
C ASN A 329 -30.13 7.15 5.24
N PRO A 330 -30.69 6.73 4.08
CA PRO A 330 -29.93 6.50 2.86
C PRO A 330 -29.70 7.80 2.05
N HIS A 331 -30.08 8.96 2.58
CA HIS A 331 -29.92 10.23 1.87
C HIS A 331 -28.53 10.82 2.11
N PRO A 332 -27.87 11.39 1.08
CA PRO A 332 -26.48 11.83 1.21
C PRO A 332 -26.22 12.79 2.37
N TYR A 333 -27.11 13.74 2.64
CA TYR A 333 -26.94 14.68 3.76
C TYR A 333 -26.82 14.00 5.13
N ALA A 334 -27.26 12.74 5.26
CA ALA A 334 -27.22 11.94 6.48
C ALA A 334 -26.11 10.87 6.49
N ARG A 335 -25.30 10.78 5.42
CA ARG A 335 -24.14 9.89 5.34
C ARG A 335 -22.85 10.69 5.45
N ILE A 336 -22.12 10.53 6.54
CA ILE A 336 -20.93 11.32 6.86
C ILE A 336 -19.71 10.42 6.85
N GLN A 337 -18.63 10.89 6.26
CA GLN A 337 -17.34 10.22 6.28
C GLN A 337 -16.45 10.87 7.33
N ASP A 338 -15.74 10.09 8.13
CA ASP A 338 -14.69 10.60 8.99
C ASP A 338 -13.57 9.57 9.16
N GLY A 339 -12.45 9.99 9.71
CA GLY A 339 -11.29 9.12 9.85
C GLY A 339 -10.00 9.92 10.06
N GLY A 340 -8.98 9.20 10.52
CA GLY A 340 -7.64 9.72 10.77
C GLY A 340 -6.58 9.01 9.93
N SER A 341 -5.47 9.68 9.58
CA SER A 341 -4.34 9.06 8.88
C SER A 341 -4.76 8.43 7.54
N THR A 342 -4.47 7.14 7.28
CA THR A 342 -5.04 6.38 6.16
C THR A 342 -6.55 6.58 6.03
N GLY A 343 -7.31 6.38 7.12
CA GLY A 343 -8.75 6.62 7.17
C GLY A 343 -9.16 8.06 6.91
N GLY A 344 -8.28 9.03 7.21
CA GLY A 344 -8.49 10.43 6.85
C GLY A 344 -8.48 10.63 5.33
N TRP A 345 -7.57 9.95 4.62
CA TRP A 345 -7.57 9.96 3.16
C TRP A 345 -8.76 9.19 2.59
N GLU A 346 -9.10 8.01 3.14
CA GLU A 346 -10.29 7.24 2.74
C GLU A 346 -11.58 8.06 2.86
N SER A 347 -11.73 8.77 3.98
CA SER A 347 -12.85 9.66 4.29
C SER A 347 -13.00 10.76 3.24
N ALA A 348 -11.89 11.45 2.92
CA ALA A 348 -11.88 12.48 1.89
C ALA A 348 -12.14 11.91 0.48
N ALA A 349 -11.45 10.82 0.13
CA ALA A 349 -11.54 10.18 -1.17
C ALA A 349 -12.94 9.64 -1.45
N ASN A 350 -13.60 9.03 -0.46
CA ASN A 350 -14.97 8.54 -0.61
C ASN A 350 -15.96 9.68 -0.88
N LEU A 351 -15.87 10.82 -0.18
CA LEU A 351 -16.70 11.98 -0.53
C LEU A 351 -16.37 12.51 -1.94
N ILE A 352 -15.08 12.64 -2.27
CA ILE A 352 -14.63 13.26 -3.52
C ILE A 352 -14.99 12.41 -4.74
N PHE A 353 -14.87 11.09 -4.63
CA PHE A 353 -15.25 10.15 -5.69
C PHE A 353 -16.74 9.80 -5.69
N ARG A 354 -17.43 9.88 -4.54
CA ARG A 354 -18.87 9.62 -4.41
C ARG A 354 -19.64 10.80 -3.79
N PRO A 355 -19.61 12.02 -4.39
CA PRO A 355 -20.41 13.13 -3.90
C PRO A 355 -21.92 12.89 -4.07
N ASP A 356 -22.29 11.92 -4.92
CA ASP A 356 -23.64 11.38 -5.06
C ASP A 356 -24.12 10.62 -3.82
N LEU A 357 -23.20 10.05 -3.03
CA LEU A 357 -23.51 9.13 -1.94
C LEU A 357 -23.37 9.75 -0.54
N PHE A 358 -22.33 10.55 -0.31
CA PHE A 358 -21.95 11.07 1.01
C PHE A 358 -22.15 12.57 1.13
N GLY A 359 -22.61 13.07 2.27
CA GLY A 359 -22.95 14.48 2.49
C GLY A 359 -21.75 15.36 2.76
N ALA A 360 -20.83 14.91 3.62
CA ALA A 360 -19.60 15.63 3.96
C ALA A 360 -18.53 14.66 4.49
N CYS A 361 -17.28 15.12 4.53
CA CYS A 361 -16.17 14.44 5.17
C CYS A 361 -15.54 15.33 6.24
N PHE A 362 -15.19 14.73 7.38
CA PHE A 362 -14.41 15.33 8.46
C PHE A 362 -13.12 14.54 8.63
N SER A 363 -12.13 14.86 7.80
CA SER A 363 -10.89 14.11 7.66
C SER A 363 -9.79 14.68 8.56
N SER A 364 -9.14 13.82 9.33
CA SER A 364 -8.12 14.22 10.32
C SER A 364 -6.74 13.71 9.91
N TYR A 365 -5.75 14.62 9.85
CA TYR A 365 -4.35 14.38 9.49
C TYR A 365 -4.21 13.31 8.39
N PRO A 366 -4.90 13.49 7.25
CA PRO A 366 -5.03 12.43 6.27
C PRO A 366 -3.69 12.13 5.61
N ASP A 367 -3.53 10.89 5.14
CA ASP A 367 -2.51 10.57 4.13
C ASP A 367 -2.54 11.59 2.98
N SER A 368 -1.43 11.71 2.25
CA SER A 368 -1.18 12.86 1.37
C SER A 368 -2.32 13.12 0.37
N LEU A 369 -3.09 14.19 0.58
CA LEU A 369 -4.20 14.60 -0.30
C LEU A 369 -3.73 15.16 -1.66
N SER A 370 -2.47 15.58 -1.71
CA SER A 370 -1.75 16.02 -2.92
C SER A 370 -0.39 15.34 -2.93
N PHE A 371 -0.04 14.69 -4.03
CA PHE A 371 1.27 14.04 -4.19
C PHE A 371 2.36 15.00 -4.63
N ARG A 372 2.09 16.33 -4.68
CA ARG A 372 3.17 17.32 -4.73
C ARG A 372 4.08 17.24 -3.50
N ARG A 373 3.54 16.76 -2.37
CA ARG A 373 4.25 16.37 -1.16
C ARG A 373 3.66 15.06 -0.67
N HIS A 374 4.32 13.95 -0.99
CA HIS A 374 3.96 12.62 -0.50
C HIS A 374 4.87 12.30 0.69
N GLN A 375 4.35 12.56 1.89
CA GLN A 375 5.20 12.95 3.03
C GLN A 375 6.16 14.08 2.61
N ASP A 376 7.45 14.03 2.98
CA ASP A 376 8.45 15.03 2.55
C ASP A 376 8.89 14.86 1.08
N ILE A 377 8.49 13.80 0.37
CA ILE A 377 8.91 13.58 -1.02
C ILE A 377 8.18 14.56 -1.95
N PRO A 378 8.86 15.44 -2.70
CA PRO A 378 8.23 16.26 -3.72
C PRO A 378 7.99 15.44 -5.01
N LEU A 379 7.11 14.44 -4.94
CA LEU A 379 7.06 13.27 -5.81
C LEU A 379 7.02 13.60 -7.32
N TYR A 380 6.30 14.64 -7.73
CA TYR A 380 6.20 15.01 -9.14
C TYR A 380 7.45 15.64 -9.75
N ASN A 381 8.36 16.16 -8.92
CA ASN A 381 9.54 16.90 -9.40
C ASN A 381 10.86 16.28 -8.95
N ALA A 382 10.83 15.37 -7.97
CA ALA A 382 12.01 14.68 -7.47
C ALA A 382 12.54 13.67 -8.51
N THR A 383 13.87 13.53 -8.56
CA THR A 383 14.53 12.45 -9.31
C THR A 383 14.86 11.25 -8.43
N ASN A 384 14.86 11.44 -7.11
CA ASN A 384 15.15 10.41 -6.12
C ASN A 384 14.27 10.62 -4.89
N ALA A 385 13.68 9.55 -4.36
CA ALA A 385 12.78 9.56 -3.22
C ALA A 385 13.51 9.68 -1.87
N TYR A 386 14.82 9.43 -1.83
CA TYR A 386 15.62 9.37 -0.60
C TYR A 386 16.49 10.61 -0.39
N THR A 387 16.79 11.34 -1.47
CA THR A 387 17.72 12.45 -1.45
C THR A 387 17.25 13.64 -2.27
N ASN A 388 17.41 14.83 -1.71
CA ASN A 388 17.24 16.08 -2.41
C ASN A 388 18.41 16.34 -3.39
N PRO A 389 18.27 17.26 -4.35
CA PRO A 389 19.34 17.60 -5.30
C PRO A 389 20.66 18.08 -4.66
N ASP A 390 20.61 18.58 -3.43
CA ASP A 390 21.79 19.00 -2.67
C ASP A 390 22.45 17.86 -1.85
N GLY A 391 21.88 16.65 -1.92
CA GLY A 391 22.34 15.46 -1.21
C GLY A 391 21.82 15.29 0.21
N SER A 392 20.98 16.22 0.71
CA SER A 392 20.29 16.03 1.99
C SER A 392 19.28 14.88 1.90
N LYS A 393 19.03 14.21 3.02
CA LYS A 393 18.09 13.09 3.11
C LYS A 393 16.65 13.61 3.12
N ILE A 394 15.75 12.82 2.55
CA ILE A 394 14.30 12.99 2.66
C ILE A 394 13.80 12.09 3.79
N TYR A 395 12.92 12.64 4.62
CA TYR A 395 12.45 11.99 5.84
C TYR A 395 10.99 11.57 5.76
N SER A 396 10.63 10.58 6.56
CA SER A 396 9.29 10.03 6.64
C SER A 396 8.70 10.08 8.04
N ILE A 397 9.54 10.12 9.08
CA ILE A 397 9.10 10.20 10.48
C ILE A 397 9.80 11.35 11.22
N ARG A 398 9.00 12.08 11.99
CA ARG A 398 9.41 13.11 12.95
C ARG A 398 8.87 12.82 14.34
N GLU A 399 9.61 13.25 15.36
CA GLU A 399 9.21 13.14 16.76
C GLU A 399 9.51 14.44 17.52
N VAL A 400 8.75 14.71 18.57
CA VAL A 400 9.05 15.78 19.51
C VAL A 400 10.05 15.29 20.56
N VAL A 401 11.33 15.60 20.33
CA VAL A 401 12.44 15.25 21.22
C VAL A 401 12.85 16.48 22.02
N ASN A 402 12.62 16.47 23.34
CA ASN A 402 12.90 17.62 24.23
C ASN A 402 12.27 18.94 23.73
N ASP A 403 10.95 18.93 23.48
CA ASP A 403 10.16 20.07 22.98
C ASP A 403 10.63 20.58 21.60
N THR A 404 11.35 19.77 20.83
CA THR A 404 11.83 20.11 19.48
C THR A 404 11.43 19.03 18.48
N LEU A 405 10.69 19.42 17.44
CA LEU A 405 10.41 18.54 16.31
C LEU A 405 11.72 18.15 15.62
N THR A 406 11.97 16.84 15.53
CA THR A 406 13.21 16.26 15.03
C THR A 406 12.90 15.18 14.01
N ASP A 407 13.57 15.20 12.87
CA ASP A 407 13.46 14.15 11.86
C ASP A 407 14.26 12.92 12.32
N VAL A 408 13.61 11.77 12.48
CA VAL A 408 14.20 10.57 13.10
C VAL A 408 14.40 9.42 12.13
N THR A 409 13.60 9.35 11.06
CA THR A 409 13.64 8.25 10.08
C THR A 409 13.57 8.76 8.66
N THR A 410 14.49 8.28 7.83
CA THR A 410 14.53 8.58 6.39
C THR A 410 13.60 7.67 5.60
N VAL A 411 13.10 8.16 4.46
CA VAL A 411 12.33 7.34 3.50
C VAL A 411 13.12 6.09 3.06
N GLU A 412 14.45 6.23 2.92
CA GLU A 412 15.36 5.13 2.59
C GLU A 412 15.30 4.01 3.64
N GLN A 413 15.35 4.37 4.93
CA GLN A 413 15.32 3.39 6.03
C GLN A 413 14.02 2.60 6.03
N GLU A 414 12.87 3.26 5.91
CA GLU A 414 11.58 2.55 5.86
C GLU A 414 11.44 1.68 4.62
N ASN A 415 11.83 2.18 3.44
CA ASN A 415 11.76 1.36 2.22
C ASN A 415 12.67 0.12 2.31
N HIS A 416 13.86 0.24 2.92
CA HIS A 416 14.79 -0.87 3.11
C HIS A 416 14.30 -1.85 4.18
N TRP A 417 13.76 -1.36 5.30
CA TRP A 417 13.12 -2.17 6.34
C TRP A 417 11.94 -2.94 5.75
N GLU A 418 11.04 -2.25 5.04
CA GLU A 418 9.86 -2.84 4.42
C GLU A 418 10.21 -3.87 3.33
N LEU A 419 11.27 -3.63 2.57
CA LEU A 419 11.77 -4.57 1.56
C LEU A 419 12.25 -5.90 2.17
N SER A 420 12.48 -5.97 3.50
CA SER A 420 12.73 -7.23 4.22
C SER A 420 11.46 -8.05 4.45
N PHE A 421 10.29 -7.42 4.54
CA PHE A 421 8.99 -8.10 4.70
C PHE A 421 8.37 -8.53 3.38
N GLY A 422 8.62 -7.82 2.27
CA GLY A 422 8.02 -8.14 0.98
C GLY A 422 8.75 -7.58 -0.22
N THR A 423 8.45 -8.12 -1.40
CA THR A 423 8.91 -7.61 -2.72
C THR A 423 7.75 -7.65 -3.71
N SER A 424 7.86 -6.89 -4.81
CA SER A 424 6.76 -6.72 -5.78
C SER A 424 5.53 -6.06 -5.14
N SER A 425 5.80 -5.09 -4.28
CA SER A 425 4.82 -4.40 -3.45
C SER A 425 3.89 -5.32 -2.63
N ARG A 426 4.46 -6.21 -1.81
CA ARG A 426 3.72 -7.24 -1.03
C ARG A 426 4.16 -7.29 0.44
N SER A 427 4.72 -6.21 0.96
CA SER A 427 5.17 -6.16 2.36
C SER A 427 4.04 -6.17 3.38
N ALA A 428 2.80 -5.87 2.97
CA ALA A 428 1.69 -5.53 3.87
C ALA A 428 1.95 -4.29 4.75
N LEU A 429 2.80 -3.37 4.27
CA LEU A 429 3.20 -2.15 4.97
C LEU A 429 2.97 -0.90 4.11
N GLN A 430 3.15 0.28 4.73
CA GLN A 430 2.66 1.57 4.23
C GLN A 430 3.17 1.94 2.82
N TRP A 431 4.46 1.76 2.53
CA TRP A 431 5.01 2.21 1.23
C TRP A 431 4.49 1.35 0.07
N ASP A 432 4.37 0.05 0.27
CA ASP A 432 3.85 -0.87 -0.74
C ASP A 432 2.35 -0.74 -0.96
N VAL A 433 1.56 -0.46 0.08
CA VAL A 433 0.12 -0.22 -0.14
C VAL A 433 -0.11 1.03 -0.97
N TRP A 434 0.65 2.11 -0.77
CA TRP A 434 0.54 3.29 -1.64
C TRP A 434 0.87 2.97 -3.10
N ASN A 435 1.85 2.10 -3.36
CA ASN A 435 2.13 1.60 -4.71
C ASN A 435 0.93 0.83 -5.29
N ALA A 436 0.28 0.02 -4.48
CA ALA A 436 -0.86 -0.79 -4.89
C ALA A 436 -2.13 0.05 -5.11
N VAL A 437 -2.38 1.05 -4.27
CA VAL A 437 -3.60 1.88 -4.29
C VAL A 437 -3.50 3.01 -5.31
N PHE A 438 -2.41 3.78 -5.28
CA PHE A 438 -2.27 4.98 -6.12
C PHE A 438 -1.81 4.66 -7.54
N GLY A 439 -1.08 3.55 -7.70
CA GLY A 439 -0.50 3.14 -8.96
C GLY A 439 -1.44 2.38 -9.91
N VAL A 440 -0.80 1.62 -10.79
CA VAL A 440 -1.41 0.75 -11.80
C VAL A 440 -0.72 -0.61 -11.77
N GLN A 441 -1.23 -1.62 -12.48
CA GLN A 441 -0.51 -2.87 -12.62
C GLN A 441 0.72 -2.69 -13.53
N GLY A 442 1.84 -3.27 -13.13
CA GLY A 442 3.01 -3.51 -13.96
C GLY A 442 2.83 -4.72 -14.88
N TYR A 443 3.70 -4.84 -15.87
CA TYR A 443 3.71 -5.94 -16.81
C TYR A 443 4.02 -7.29 -16.12
N ASN A 444 4.68 -7.24 -14.97
CA ASN A 444 4.93 -8.38 -14.06
C ASN A 444 3.70 -8.79 -13.21
N HIS A 445 2.52 -8.19 -13.41
CA HIS A 445 1.23 -8.49 -12.76
C HIS A 445 1.04 -7.92 -11.34
N TYR A 446 2.10 -7.33 -10.77
CA TYR A 446 2.10 -6.67 -9.46
C TYR A 446 1.97 -5.14 -9.62
N PRO A 447 1.81 -4.36 -8.53
CA PRO A 447 1.84 -2.91 -8.61
C PRO A 447 3.09 -2.39 -9.36
N LEU A 448 2.89 -1.40 -10.23
CA LEU A 448 3.98 -0.70 -10.90
C LEU A 448 4.61 0.31 -9.94
N GLU A 449 5.75 -0.08 -9.37
CA GLU A 449 6.49 0.76 -8.43
C GLU A 449 6.90 2.11 -9.08
N PRO A 450 6.67 3.24 -8.39
CA PRO A 450 7.03 4.60 -8.82
C PRO A 450 8.51 4.94 -8.67
N TRP A 451 9.27 4.20 -7.86
CA TRP A 451 10.71 4.34 -7.69
C TRP A 451 11.35 2.98 -7.40
N ASP A 452 12.67 2.90 -7.51
CA ASP A 452 13.44 1.73 -7.08
C ASP A 452 13.56 1.70 -5.55
N LYS A 453 13.01 0.70 -4.85
CA LYS A 453 13.09 0.63 -3.38
C LYS A 453 14.52 0.45 -2.84
N VAL A 454 15.49 0.04 -3.66
CA VAL A 454 16.90 -0.06 -3.23
C VAL A 454 17.60 1.29 -3.39
N THR A 455 17.45 1.98 -4.52
CA THR A 455 18.23 3.21 -4.82
C THR A 455 17.48 4.52 -4.58
N GLY A 456 16.15 4.47 -4.51
CA GLY A 456 15.27 5.62 -4.44
C GLY A 456 15.05 6.31 -5.79
N ASP A 457 15.61 5.81 -6.90
CA ASP A 457 15.49 6.47 -8.19
C ASP A 457 14.03 6.48 -8.66
N ILE A 458 13.47 7.67 -8.84
CA ILE A 458 12.08 7.84 -9.25
C ILE A 458 11.94 7.56 -10.74
N TYR A 459 10.86 6.87 -11.09
CA TYR A 459 10.42 6.62 -12.46
C TYR A 459 9.27 7.60 -12.79
N PRO A 460 9.53 8.75 -13.44
CA PRO A 460 8.51 9.79 -13.58
C PRO A 460 7.26 9.32 -14.32
N GLU A 461 7.42 8.46 -15.34
CA GLU A 461 6.27 7.88 -16.05
C GLU A 461 5.39 6.98 -15.17
N ALA A 462 5.96 6.32 -14.15
CA ALA A 462 5.17 5.54 -13.19
C ALA A 462 4.41 6.46 -12.22
N VAL A 463 5.07 7.52 -11.74
CA VAL A 463 4.48 8.56 -10.88
C VAL A 463 3.30 9.26 -11.56
N GLU A 464 3.34 9.48 -12.88
CA GLU A 464 2.23 10.11 -13.61
C GLU A 464 0.91 9.31 -13.48
N TYR A 465 0.97 7.99 -13.31
CA TYR A 465 -0.24 7.20 -13.08
C TYR A 465 -0.91 7.50 -11.74
N TRP A 466 -0.16 7.99 -10.74
CA TRP A 466 -0.70 8.30 -9.41
C TRP A 466 -1.61 9.52 -9.42
N ARG A 467 -1.51 10.41 -10.43
CA ARG A 467 -2.32 11.64 -10.52
C ARG A 467 -3.83 11.43 -10.44
N SER A 468 -4.34 10.25 -10.78
CA SER A 468 -5.77 9.96 -10.66
C SER A 468 -6.26 9.80 -9.22
N MET A 469 -5.34 9.51 -8.29
CA MET A 469 -5.61 9.37 -6.86
C MET A 469 -5.12 10.59 -6.06
N ASP A 470 -4.45 11.55 -6.70
CA ASP A 470 -4.22 12.86 -6.09
C ASP A 470 -5.56 13.61 -6.05
N LEU A 471 -6.08 13.85 -4.84
CA LEU A 471 -7.42 14.38 -4.66
C LEU A 471 -7.52 15.85 -5.10
N ALA A 472 -6.44 16.62 -4.99
CA ALA A 472 -6.39 17.99 -5.48
C ALA A 472 -6.43 18.04 -7.01
N GLU A 473 -5.64 17.19 -7.68
CA GLU A 473 -5.64 17.07 -9.15
C GLU A 473 -6.98 16.51 -9.66
N HIS A 474 -7.57 15.52 -8.98
CA HIS A 474 -8.88 14.97 -9.34
C HIS A 474 -9.98 16.04 -9.30
N ILE A 475 -10.06 16.81 -8.20
CA ILE A 475 -11.02 17.90 -8.06
C ILE A 475 -10.82 18.95 -9.15
N THR A 476 -9.59 19.44 -9.33
CA THR A 476 -9.35 20.60 -10.21
C THR A 476 -9.40 20.26 -11.69
N SER A 477 -9.06 19.03 -12.08
CA SER A 477 -9.25 18.54 -13.46
C SER A 477 -10.71 18.27 -13.81
N ASN A 478 -11.57 18.06 -12.80
CA ASN A 478 -13.00 17.81 -12.95
C ASN A 478 -13.90 18.94 -12.41
N TRP A 479 -13.34 20.14 -12.30
CA TRP A 479 -13.98 21.28 -11.64
C TRP A 479 -15.30 21.72 -12.30
N ASP A 480 -15.24 22.08 -13.59
CA ASP A 480 -16.38 22.57 -14.40
C ASP A 480 -16.63 21.67 -15.63
N ASN A 481 -16.48 20.35 -15.47
CA ASN A 481 -16.77 19.38 -16.54
C ASN A 481 -18.04 18.56 -16.22
N ALA A 482 -18.18 17.38 -16.81
CA ALA A 482 -19.34 16.51 -16.58
C ALA A 482 -19.53 16.11 -15.09
N LEU A 483 -18.44 15.99 -14.32
CA LEU A 483 -18.52 15.65 -12.89
C LEU A 483 -18.90 16.88 -12.04
N ASN A 484 -18.58 18.09 -12.51
CA ASN A 484 -18.92 19.37 -11.87
C ASN A 484 -18.49 19.44 -10.38
N LEU A 485 -17.29 18.95 -10.07
CA LEU A 485 -16.83 18.79 -8.68
C LEU A 485 -16.68 20.12 -7.93
N GLY A 486 -16.45 21.23 -8.65
CA GLY A 486 -16.31 22.55 -8.04
C GLY A 486 -17.56 23.02 -7.29
N GLU A 487 -18.75 22.73 -7.84
CA GLU A 487 -20.02 23.01 -7.17
C GLU A 487 -20.52 21.81 -6.36
N ALA A 488 -20.30 20.57 -6.82
CA ALA A 488 -20.75 19.39 -6.09
C ALA A 488 -20.11 19.29 -4.69
N LEU A 489 -18.82 19.61 -4.53
CA LEU A 489 -18.10 19.44 -3.25
C LEU A 489 -18.08 20.70 -2.36
N LYS A 490 -18.66 21.79 -2.83
CA LYS A 490 -18.58 23.11 -2.17
C LYS A 490 -19.14 23.06 -0.75
N GLY A 491 -18.30 23.39 0.23
CA GLY A 491 -18.69 23.41 1.65
C GLY A 491 -18.88 22.04 2.30
N ARG A 492 -18.40 20.96 1.66
CA ARG A 492 -18.58 19.57 2.14
C ARG A 492 -17.28 18.89 2.61
N ILE A 493 -16.14 19.53 2.37
CA ILE A 493 -14.80 19.01 2.71
C ILE A 493 -14.27 19.75 3.93
N PHE A 494 -14.07 19.02 5.02
CA PHE A 494 -13.49 19.51 6.26
C PHE A 494 -12.24 18.69 6.57
N VAL A 495 -11.07 19.35 6.61
CA VAL A 495 -9.77 18.71 6.82
C VAL A 495 -9.05 19.39 7.98
N TYR A 496 -8.49 18.60 8.88
CA TYR A 496 -7.62 19.06 9.96
C TYR A 496 -6.26 18.37 9.86
N VAL A 497 -5.17 19.05 10.22
CA VAL A 497 -3.84 18.44 10.46
C VAL A 497 -3.03 19.27 11.47
N GLY A 498 -2.13 18.64 12.21
CA GLY A 498 -1.15 19.34 13.05
C GLY A 498 0.04 19.86 12.24
N SER A 499 0.59 21.04 12.57
CA SER A 499 1.77 21.57 11.87
C SER A 499 3.04 20.76 12.11
N TRP A 500 3.06 19.96 13.19
CA TRP A 500 4.16 19.09 13.61
C TRP A 500 3.81 17.61 13.40
N ASP A 501 2.90 17.31 12.47
CA ASP A 501 2.47 15.94 12.15
C ASP A 501 3.67 15.00 11.97
N ASN A 502 3.67 13.87 12.68
CA ASN A 502 4.82 12.97 12.76
C ASN A 502 5.21 12.36 11.40
N TYR A 503 4.33 12.36 10.41
CA TYR A 503 4.56 11.71 9.10
C TYR A 503 4.56 12.70 7.93
N PHE A 504 4.81 13.98 8.20
CA PHE A 504 4.82 15.06 7.19
C PHE A 504 3.48 15.24 6.44
N LEU A 505 2.36 14.73 6.96
CA LEU A 505 1.07 14.77 6.27
C LEU A 505 0.51 16.19 6.13
N ASN A 506 0.96 17.09 7.01
CA ASN A 506 0.65 18.51 6.95
C ASN A 506 1.07 19.17 5.63
N GLU A 507 2.09 18.64 4.96
CA GLU A 507 2.61 19.20 3.72
C GLU A 507 1.70 18.88 2.53
N GLY A 508 1.23 17.63 2.42
CA GLY A 508 0.24 17.22 1.43
C GLY A 508 -1.09 17.96 1.60
N VAL A 509 -1.52 18.20 2.85
CA VAL A 509 -2.70 19.01 3.16
C VAL A 509 -2.53 20.47 2.76
N ALA A 510 -1.36 21.07 3.00
CA ALA A 510 -1.06 22.45 2.60
C ALA A 510 -1.07 22.62 1.07
N GLU A 511 -0.48 21.66 0.34
CA GLU A 511 -0.53 21.64 -1.14
C GLU A 511 -1.96 21.48 -1.65
N PHE A 512 -2.75 20.57 -1.07
CA PHE A 512 -4.16 20.39 -1.40
C PHE A 512 -4.93 21.72 -1.24
N GLN A 513 -4.81 22.37 -0.08
CA GLN A 513 -5.48 23.64 0.19
C GLN A 513 -5.10 24.70 -0.85
N ALA A 514 -3.80 24.87 -1.13
CA ALA A 514 -3.33 25.87 -2.08
C ALA A 514 -3.89 25.65 -3.50
N ILE A 515 -3.96 24.40 -3.95
CA ILE A 515 -4.45 24.03 -5.29
C ILE A 515 -5.95 24.29 -5.41
N VAL A 516 -6.75 23.85 -4.44
CA VAL A 516 -8.21 24.01 -4.52
C VAL A 516 -8.62 25.47 -4.31
N ASP A 517 -7.96 26.21 -3.42
CA ASP A 517 -8.22 27.64 -3.20
C ASP A 517 -7.85 28.48 -4.42
N ALA A 518 -6.82 28.09 -5.19
CA ALA A 518 -6.48 28.75 -6.44
C ALA A 518 -7.60 28.66 -7.49
N LYS A 519 -8.49 27.67 -7.37
CA LYS A 519 -9.67 27.48 -8.25
C LYS A 519 -10.95 28.03 -7.64
N GLY A 520 -11.28 27.65 -6.41
CA GLY A 520 -12.55 27.96 -5.74
C GLY A 520 -12.55 29.24 -4.89
N GLY A 521 -11.38 29.85 -4.67
CA GLY A 521 -11.19 30.93 -3.72
C GLY A 521 -10.90 30.40 -2.30
N ALA A 522 -10.35 31.27 -1.45
CA ALA A 522 -9.93 30.90 -0.10
C ALA A 522 -11.07 30.29 0.72
N GLY A 523 -10.82 29.10 1.29
CA GLY A 523 -11.77 28.39 2.14
C GLY A 523 -12.85 27.64 1.35
N TRP A 524 -12.61 27.33 0.07
CA TRP A 524 -13.51 26.47 -0.70
C TRP A 524 -13.59 25.06 -0.07
N ALA A 525 -12.44 24.52 0.33
CA ALA A 525 -12.35 23.43 1.31
C ALA A 525 -12.01 24.02 2.69
N ASN A 526 -12.61 23.48 3.74
CA ASN A 526 -12.38 23.95 5.10
C ASN A 526 -11.16 23.24 5.69
N VAL A 527 -9.98 23.84 5.57
CA VAL A 527 -8.72 23.27 6.05
C VAL A 527 -8.26 23.99 7.30
N THR A 528 -7.96 23.21 8.35
CA THR A 528 -7.43 23.69 9.64
C THR A 528 -6.06 23.08 9.89
N ILE A 529 -5.01 23.90 9.92
CA ILE A 529 -3.66 23.49 10.35
C ILE A 529 -3.43 24.01 11.77
N LEU A 530 -3.32 23.12 12.76
CA LEU A 530 -3.10 23.51 14.16
C LEU A 530 -1.61 23.64 14.46
N GLU A 531 -1.19 24.82 14.91
CA GLU A 531 0.21 25.12 15.21
C GLU A 531 0.72 24.32 16.41
N GLY A 532 1.90 23.69 16.28
CA GLY A 532 2.58 22.91 17.30
C GLY A 532 1.98 21.52 17.58
N GLU A 533 0.84 21.18 16.98
CA GLU A 533 0.19 19.90 17.22
C GLU A 533 0.78 18.78 16.35
N GLU A 534 0.85 17.58 16.94
CA GLU A 534 1.36 16.34 16.35
C GLU A 534 0.25 15.55 15.62
N HIS A 535 0.58 14.34 15.15
CA HIS A 535 -0.37 13.43 14.51
C HIS A 535 -1.35 12.84 15.53
N GLY A 536 -2.66 12.86 15.23
CA GLY A 536 -3.68 12.22 16.08
C GLY A 536 -4.88 13.08 16.46
N GLY A 537 -5.87 12.43 17.08
CA GLY A 537 -7.11 13.02 17.61
C GLY A 537 -8.31 13.01 16.65
N VAL A 538 -9.48 13.39 17.15
CA VAL A 538 -10.67 13.59 16.29
C VAL A 538 -10.57 14.96 15.62
N TYR A 539 -11.28 15.17 14.50
CA TYR A 539 -11.26 16.41 13.70
C TYR A 539 -11.10 17.69 14.54
N GLN A 540 -10.02 18.44 14.29
CA GLN A 540 -9.58 19.65 15.04
C GLN A 540 -9.23 19.41 16.52
N LEU A 541 -8.74 18.22 16.87
CA LEU A 541 -8.48 17.79 18.26
C LEU A 541 -9.67 17.98 19.19
N ARG A 542 -10.88 17.81 18.65
CA ARG A 542 -12.12 17.96 19.41
C ARG A 542 -12.29 16.81 20.39
N ASP A 543 -12.94 17.11 21.51
CA ASP A 543 -13.60 16.07 22.29
C ASP A 543 -14.59 15.32 21.39
N VAL A 544 -14.65 14.00 21.54
CA VAL A 544 -15.48 13.14 20.67
C VAL A 544 -16.95 13.54 20.72
N TRP A 545 -17.46 13.97 21.87
CA TRP A 545 -18.87 14.36 22.02
C TRP A 545 -19.15 15.71 21.34
N ASP A 546 -18.25 16.67 21.48
CA ASP A 546 -18.33 17.95 20.76
C ASP A 546 -18.30 17.75 19.24
N TYR A 547 -17.52 16.76 18.78
CA TYR A 547 -17.47 16.38 17.38
C TYR A 547 -18.76 15.69 16.91
N LEU A 548 -19.29 14.72 17.65
CA LEU A 548 -20.54 14.05 17.28
C LEU A 548 -21.72 15.04 17.24
N GLN A 549 -21.74 16.03 18.14
CA GLN A 549 -22.71 17.13 18.08
C GLN A 549 -22.53 18.04 16.87
N LEU A 550 -21.28 18.33 16.47
CA LEU A 550 -20.99 19.06 15.23
C LEU A 550 -21.57 18.33 14.01
N VAL A 551 -21.39 17.01 13.94
CA VAL A 551 -21.92 16.19 12.85
C VAL A 551 -23.45 16.12 12.89
N GLU A 552 -24.06 15.92 14.05
CA GLU A 552 -25.52 15.93 14.21
C GLU A 552 -26.12 17.27 13.74
N GLN A 553 -25.46 18.38 14.07
CA GLN A 553 -25.85 19.71 13.62
C GLN A 553 -25.71 19.85 12.10
N TRP A 554 -24.61 19.37 11.51
CA TRP A 554 -24.44 19.35 10.06
C TRP A 554 -25.59 18.61 9.35
N VAL A 555 -25.91 17.40 9.81
CA VAL A 555 -27.00 16.60 9.24
C VAL A 555 -28.34 17.32 9.36
N THR A 556 -28.61 17.94 10.52
CA THR A 556 -29.84 18.70 10.77
C THR A 556 -29.95 19.91 9.85
N ASP A 557 -28.87 20.66 9.67
CA ASP A 557 -28.85 21.85 8.83
C ASP A 557 -29.03 21.51 7.35
N HIS A 558 -28.54 20.35 6.91
CA HIS A 558 -28.53 19.95 5.50
C HIS A 558 -29.68 19.01 5.11
N ALA A 559 -30.54 18.65 6.05
CA ALA A 559 -31.80 17.97 5.78
C ALA A 559 -32.71 18.81 4.86
N PRO A 560 -33.70 18.20 4.18
CA PRO A 560 -34.59 18.91 3.25
C PRO A 560 -35.35 20.11 3.85
N ASP A 561 -35.62 20.08 5.15
CA ASP A 561 -36.26 21.13 5.94
C ASP A 561 -35.29 21.89 6.87
N GLY A 562 -33.99 21.61 6.73
CA GLY A 562 -32.90 22.22 7.49
C GLY A 562 -32.62 23.68 7.10
N GLN A 563 -31.69 24.30 7.81
CA GLN A 563 -31.32 25.71 7.59
C GLN A 563 -30.60 25.94 6.25
N THR A 564 -29.79 24.97 5.81
CA THR A 564 -29.02 24.99 4.57
C THR A 564 -29.12 23.63 3.87
N PRO A 565 -30.30 23.26 3.33
CA PRO A 565 -30.51 21.94 2.73
C PRO A 565 -29.45 21.62 1.66
N LEU A 566 -28.94 20.39 1.67
CA LEU A 566 -28.03 19.93 0.63
C LEU A 566 -28.77 19.90 -0.72
N ALA A 567 -28.22 20.58 -1.72
CA ALA A 567 -28.88 20.72 -3.00
C ALA A 567 -28.84 19.41 -3.81
N ASP A 568 -29.96 19.10 -4.50
CA ASP A 568 -30.09 17.86 -5.30
C ASP A 568 -29.04 17.76 -6.42
N ASP A 569 -28.57 18.89 -6.95
CA ASP A 569 -27.55 18.93 -7.99
C ASP A 569 -26.14 18.62 -7.44
N ALA A 570 -25.90 18.86 -6.15
CA ALA A 570 -24.66 18.51 -5.48
C ALA A 570 -24.49 16.99 -5.29
N THR A 571 -25.59 16.23 -5.36
CA THR A 571 -25.62 14.77 -5.18
C THR A 571 -25.99 14.01 -6.46
N SER A 572 -25.81 14.66 -7.62
CA SER A 572 -26.06 14.03 -8.93
C SER A 572 -25.15 12.81 -9.15
N PRO A 573 -25.67 11.64 -9.58
CA PRO A 573 -24.84 10.48 -9.92
C PRO A 573 -23.79 10.71 -11.01
N SER A 574 -23.95 11.78 -11.81
CA SER A 574 -22.95 12.16 -12.82
C SER A 574 -21.65 12.68 -12.22
N SER A 575 -21.61 12.98 -10.91
CA SER A 575 -20.42 13.45 -10.20
C SER A 575 -19.50 12.32 -9.74
N ARG A 576 -19.93 11.06 -9.86
CA ARG A 576 -19.15 9.87 -9.47
C ARG A 576 -17.83 9.79 -10.24
N GLY A 577 -16.73 9.75 -9.48
CA GLY A 577 -15.38 9.45 -9.92
C GLY A 577 -14.99 7.99 -9.63
N ASN A 578 -13.70 7.69 -9.81
CA ASN A 578 -13.09 6.38 -9.52
C ASN A 578 -13.89 5.17 -10.09
N LEU A 579 -14.52 5.35 -11.25
CA LEU A 579 -15.32 4.30 -11.90
C LEU A 579 -14.44 3.09 -12.24
N TRP A 580 -14.92 1.88 -11.93
CA TRP A 580 -14.14 0.66 -12.15
C TRP A 580 -13.66 0.49 -13.60
N ALA A 581 -14.50 0.86 -14.57
CA ALA A 581 -14.13 0.83 -15.99
C ALA A 581 -12.94 1.75 -16.32
N ASP A 582 -12.89 2.95 -15.72
CA ASP A 582 -11.79 3.91 -15.93
C ASP A 582 -10.51 3.44 -15.24
N VAL A 583 -10.64 2.84 -14.06
CA VAL A 583 -9.51 2.21 -13.33
C VAL A 583 -8.89 1.10 -14.18
N LEU A 584 -9.69 0.19 -14.74
CA LEU A 584 -9.19 -0.87 -15.62
C LEU A 584 -8.60 -0.33 -16.93
N ALA A 585 -9.25 0.64 -17.57
CA ALA A 585 -8.77 1.22 -18.83
C ALA A 585 -7.42 1.91 -18.68
N ARG A 586 -7.18 2.56 -17.54
CA ARG A 586 -5.90 3.23 -17.23
C ARG A 586 -4.84 2.26 -16.71
N GLY A 587 -5.23 1.31 -15.88
CA GLY A 587 -4.30 0.62 -14.99
C GLY A 587 -4.37 -0.90 -14.92
N GLY A 588 -5.37 -1.53 -15.53
CA GLY A 588 -5.51 -2.99 -15.53
C GLY A 588 -4.54 -3.70 -16.47
N ARG A 589 -4.65 -5.03 -16.54
CA ARG A 589 -3.76 -5.89 -17.36
C ARG A 589 -3.64 -5.45 -18.82
N GLU A 590 -4.73 -5.12 -19.48
CA GLU A 590 -4.72 -4.66 -20.89
C GLU A 590 -3.96 -3.35 -21.06
N ALA A 591 -4.07 -2.42 -20.11
CA ALA A 591 -3.29 -1.19 -20.11
C ALA A 591 -1.79 -1.50 -19.94
N ALA A 592 -1.43 -2.43 -19.05
CA ALA A 592 -0.06 -2.88 -18.89
C ALA A 592 0.52 -3.51 -20.16
N LEU A 593 -0.25 -4.33 -20.87
CA LEU A 593 0.11 -4.90 -22.16
C LEU A 593 0.29 -3.82 -23.24
N ALA A 594 -0.62 -2.84 -23.32
CA ALA A 594 -0.58 -1.79 -24.33
C ALA A 594 0.66 -0.88 -24.21
N ARG A 595 1.21 -0.73 -23.00
CA ARG A 595 2.47 -0.01 -22.76
C ARG A 595 3.69 -0.75 -23.32
N GLN A 596 3.60 -2.05 -23.56
CA GLN A 596 4.70 -2.83 -24.11
C GLN A 596 4.74 -2.78 -25.65
N ALA A 597 5.95 -2.88 -26.22
CA ALA A 597 6.14 -3.18 -27.64
C ALA A 597 7.51 -3.84 -27.89
N PRO A 598 7.62 -4.78 -28.83
CA PRO A 598 8.91 -5.31 -29.26
C PRO A 598 9.73 -4.24 -30.00
N PRO A 599 11.06 -4.41 -30.08
CA PRO A 599 11.89 -3.57 -30.94
C PRO A 599 11.51 -3.74 -32.41
N ALA A 600 11.73 -2.71 -33.22
CA ALA A 600 11.35 -2.70 -34.63
C ALA A 600 12.43 -2.04 -35.48
N VAL A 601 12.86 -2.71 -36.55
CA VAL A 601 13.90 -2.23 -37.48
C VAL A 601 13.24 -1.66 -38.73
N ALA A 602 13.65 -0.47 -39.15
CA ALA A 602 13.14 0.21 -40.33
C ALA A 602 14.24 0.96 -41.09
N LEU A 603 13.99 1.25 -42.37
CA LEU A 603 14.82 2.14 -43.18
C LEU A 603 14.23 3.56 -43.11
N VAL A 604 14.96 4.49 -42.49
CA VAL A 604 14.55 5.89 -42.33
C VAL A 604 15.61 6.76 -43.01
N ASP A 605 15.21 7.51 -44.04
CA ASP A 605 16.10 8.40 -44.81
C ASP A 605 17.40 7.72 -45.31
N GLY A 606 17.30 6.45 -45.69
CA GLY A 606 18.43 5.65 -46.19
C GLY A 606 19.36 5.12 -45.10
N VAL A 607 19.04 5.33 -43.82
CA VAL A 607 19.74 4.77 -42.67
C VAL A 607 18.88 3.70 -42.02
N ILE A 608 19.48 2.55 -41.71
CA ILE A 608 18.78 1.50 -40.96
C ILE A 608 18.77 1.91 -39.48
N GLN A 609 17.57 2.12 -38.97
CA GLN A 609 17.30 2.48 -37.58
C GLN A 609 16.44 1.41 -36.94
N ALA A 610 16.52 1.29 -35.61
CA ALA A 610 15.63 0.45 -34.86
C ALA A 610 15.19 1.12 -33.57
N SER A 611 13.89 1.07 -33.31
CA SER A 611 13.36 1.35 -31.97
C SER A 611 13.72 0.21 -31.04
N VAL A 612 14.08 0.53 -29.81
CA VAL A 612 14.36 -0.45 -28.75
C VAL A 612 13.10 -1.09 -28.15
N GLY A 613 11.92 -0.74 -28.68
CA GLY A 613 10.62 -1.17 -28.16
C GLY A 613 10.08 -0.22 -27.08
N ARG A 614 8.94 -0.59 -26.49
CA ARG A 614 8.39 0.08 -25.31
C ARG A 614 8.37 -0.89 -24.15
N TRP A 615 8.73 -0.39 -22.98
CA TRP A 615 8.91 -1.15 -21.76
C TRP A 615 8.23 -0.41 -20.63
N ASP A 616 7.92 -1.10 -19.53
CA ASP A 616 7.42 -0.38 -18.36
C ASP A 616 8.47 0.62 -17.83
N PRO A 617 8.03 1.69 -17.15
CA PRO A 617 8.92 2.65 -16.52
C PRO A 617 9.93 1.98 -15.59
N GLY A 618 11.18 2.45 -15.62
CA GLY A 618 12.28 1.93 -14.79
C GLY A 618 13.02 0.70 -15.33
N VAL A 619 12.64 0.17 -16.49
CA VAL A 619 13.37 -0.93 -17.12
C VAL A 619 14.66 -0.42 -17.77
N ALA A 620 15.81 -0.92 -17.31
CA ALA A 620 17.11 -0.69 -17.92
C ALA A 620 17.29 -1.60 -19.15
N LEU A 621 17.77 -1.05 -20.26
CA LEU A 621 17.81 -1.74 -21.55
C LEU A 621 19.24 -1.96 -22.06
N GLN A 622 19.50 -3.14 -22.60
CA GLN A 622 20.71 -3.47 -23.36
C GLN A 622 20.34 -4.02 -24.74
N ALA A 623 20.94 -3.51 -25.79
CA ALA A 623 20.67 -3.89 -27.17
C ALA A 623 21.85 -4.62 -27.83
N GLN A 624 21.55 -5.53 -28.76
CA GLN A 624 22.51 -6.26 -29.57
C GLN A 624 21.96 -6.42 -31.00
N TRP A 625 22.74 -5.99 -31.99
CA TRP A 625 22.41 -6.26 -33.39
C TRP A 625 22.69 -7.72 -33.73
N LEU A 626 21.80 -8.34 -34.49
CA LEU A 626 21.95 -9.71 -35.00
C LEU A 626 21.92 -9.70 -36.53
N VAL A 627 22.89 -10.36 -37.17
CA VAL A 627 22.88 -10.64 -38.61
C VAL A 627 22.79 -12.15 -38.81
N ASN A 628 21.73 -12.60 -39.48
CA ASN A 628 21.40 -14.02 -39.65
C ASN A 628 21.40 -14.78 -38.31
N GLY A 629 20.82 -14.16 -37.27
CA GLY A 629 20.74 -14.72 -35.91
C GLY A 629 22.04 -14.69 -35.10
N THR A 630 23.13 -14.13 -35.64
CA THR A 630 24.43 -14.05 -34.94
C THR A 630 24.74 -12.61 -34.50
N PRO A 631 25.24 -12.38 -33.28
CA PRO A 631 25.69 -11.06 -32.83
C PRO A 631 26.60 -10.36 -33.85
N SER A 632 26.28 -9.11 -34.16
CA SER A 632 26.97 -8.25 -35.12
C SER A 632 27.22 -6.88 -34.49
N GLY A 633 28.30 -6.21 -34.88
CA GLY A 633 28.59 -4.83 -34.43
C GLY A 633 29.25 -4.68 -33.06
N GLY A 634 29.67 -5.78 -32.41
CA GLY A 634 30.34 -5.75 -31.11
C GLY A 634 29.53 -6.43 -30.01
N ALA A 635 29.89 -6.17 -28.74
CA ALA A 635 29.13 -6.61 -27.57
C ALA A 635 27.82 -5.83 -27.42
N ALA A 636 26.92 -6.34 -26.59
CA ALA A 636 25.69 -5.63 -26.24
C ALA A 636 26.01 -4.26 -25.62
N PHE A 637 25.16 -3.28 -25.87
CA PHE A 637 25.35 -1.90 -25.46
C PHE A 637 24.10 -1.35 -24.76
N ALA A 638 24.28 -0.50 -23.76
CA ALA A 638 23.17 0.12 -23.05
C ALA A 638 22.44 1.12 -23.96
N VAL A 639 21.12 1.19 -23.80
CA VAL A 639 20.23 2.10 -24.55
C VAL A 639 19.17 2.67 -23.61
N ALA A 640 18.69 3.88 -23.88
CA ALA A 640 17.61 4.47 -23.10
C ALA A 640 16.23 3.98 -23.58
N PRO A 641 15.21 3.93 -22.70
CA PRO A 641 13.83 3.75 -23.12
C PRO A 641 13.42 4.77 -24.18
N GLY A 642 12.76 4.30 -25.25
CA GLY A 642 12.34 5.14 -26.38
C GLY A 642 13.46 5.54 -27.36
N GLU A 643 14.70 5.14 -27.14
CA GLU A 643 15.81 5.43 -28.05
C GLU A 643 15.67 4.73 -29.42
N ASN A 644 16.13 5.39 -30.49
CA ASN A 644 16.33 4.80 -31.79
C ASN A 644 17.82 4.58 -32.04
N VAL A 645 18.22 3.34 -32.30
CA VAL A 645 19.61 2.96 -32.54
C VAL A 645 19.87 2.74 -34.03
N THR A 646 21.08 3.02 -34.49
CA THR A 646 21.45 2.90 -35.90
C THR A 646 22.33 1.67 -36.15
N TYR A 647 22.11 1.01 -37.29
CA TYR A 647 23.00 -0.07 -37.73
C TYR A 647 24.03 0.46 -38.72
N THR A 648 25.31 0.32 -38.40
CA THR A 648 26.42 0.57 -39.32
C THR A 648 27.18 -0.73 -39.61
N ALA A 649 27.16 -1.17 -40.87
CA ALA A 649 27.92 -2.35 -41.27
C ALA A 649 29.43 -2.11 -41.11
N ALA A 650 30.15 -3.06 -40.49
CA ALA A 650 31.60 -2.98 -40.36
C ALA A 650 32.28 -2.95 -41.75
N ALA A 651 33.25 -2.05 -41.95
CA ALA A 651 33.91 -1.84 -43.25
C ALA A 651 34.63 -3.09 -43.83
N SER A 652 34.88 -4.12 -43.01
CA SER A 652 35.52 -5.38 -43.42
C SER A 652 34.54 -6.46 -43.94
N SER A 653 33.22 -6.28 -43.83
CA SER A 653 32.24 -7.25 -44.33
C SER A 653 31.76 -6.96 -45.76
N TRP A 654 31.92 -5.73 -46.25
CA TRP A 654 31.50 -5.35 -47.61
C TRP A 654 32.31 -6.02 -48.73
N THR A 655 33.55 -6.46 -48.46
CA THR A 655 34.42 -7.10 -49.46
C THR A 655 34.14 -8.60 -49.65
N SER A 656 33.43 -9.28 -48.72
CA SER A 656 33.05 -10.69 -48.87
C SER A 656 31.64 -10.88 -49.47
N TRP A 657 30.79 -9.84 -49.46
CA TRP A 657 29.41 -9.93 -49.97
C TRP A 657 29.29 -10.13 -51.49
N ARG A 658 30.35 -9.86 -52.26
CA ARG A 658 30.37 -10.07 -53.72
C ARG A 658 30.98 -11.41 -54.16
N ALA A 659 31.45 -12.26 -53.25
CA ALA A 659 32.23 -13.44 -53.63
C ALA A 659 31.43 -14.75 -53.79
N HIS A 660 30.17 -14.82 -53.35
CA HIS A 660 29.36 -16.03 -53.51
C HIS A 660 28.01 -15.73 -54.18
N GLY A 661 27.93 -16.08 -55.45
CA GLY A 661 26.67 -16.15 -56.18
C GLY A 661 25.79 -17.27 -55.63
N SER A 662 24.84 -16.91 -54.77
CA SER A 662 23.52 -17.53 -54.58
C SER A 662 22.71 -16.61 -53.67
N GLY A 663 21.45 -16.32 -53.98
CA GLY A 663 20.66 -15.25 -53.37
C GLY A 663 20.20 -15.49 -51.93
N SER A 664 21.11 -15.56 -50.96
CA SER A 664 20.77 -15.49 -49.53
C SER A 664 20.73 -14.02 -49.10
N GLN A 665 19.52 -13.45 -49.05
CA GLN A 665 19.29 -12.13 -48.42
C GLN A 665 19.69 -12.24 -46.93
N SER A 666 20.56 -11.36 -46.45
CA SER A 666 20.92 -11.35 -45.04
C SER A 666 19.79 -10.72 -44.23
N GLN A 667 19.47 -11.32 -43.09
CA GLN A 667 18.46 -10.82 -42.16
C GLN A 667 19.13 -10.05 -41.03
N LEU A 668 18.66 -8.84 -40.78
CA LEU A 668 19.07 -7.99 -39.67
C LEU A 668 17.95 -7.94 -38.64
N GLN A 669 18.29 -8.06 -37.36
CA GLN A 669 17.38 -7.89 -36.24
C GLN A 669 18.05 -7.08 -35.13
N LEU A 670 17.24 -6.41 -34.31
CA LEU A 670 17.67 -5.87 -33.04
C LEU A 670 17.12 -6.77 -31.92
N GLN A 671 18.00 -7.24 -31.06
CA GLN A 671 17.64 -7.90 -29.80
C GLN A 671 17.82 -6.90 -28.67
N VAL A 672 16.84 -6.81 -27.76
CA VAL A 672 16.87 -5.91 -26.60
C VAL A 672 16.52 -6.71 -25.36
N THR A 673 17.39 -6.68 -24.36
CA THR A 673 17.18 -7.27 -23.04
C THR A 673 16.85 -6.16 -22.05
N GLY A 674 15.69 -6.27 -21.41
CA GLY A 674 15.24 -5.38 -20.33
C GLY A 674 15.44 -6.01 -18.96
N ARG A 675 15.84 -5.18 -17.99
CA ARG A 675 16.04 -5.57 -16.58
C ARG A 675 15.46 -4.52 -15.65
N LYS A 676 14.71 -4.95 -14.64
CA LYS A 676 14.18 -4.12 -13.56
C LYS A 676 14.08 -4.97 -12.30
N ARG A 677 14.40 -4.42 -11.13
CA ARG A 677 14.20 -5.15 -9.86
C ARG A 677 12.72 -5.55 -9.73
N GLY A 678 12.47 -6.77 -9.26
CA GLY A 678 11.11 -7.34 -9.19
C GLY A 678 10.58 -7.93 -10.51
N TYR A 679 11.27 -7.73 -11.63
CA TYR A 679 10.92 -8.29 -12.94
C TYR A 679 11.85 -9.45 -13.29
N GLU A 680 11.36 -10.37 -14.12
CA GLU A 680 12.25 -11.31 -14.80
C GLU A 680 12.96 -10.61 -15.94
N ASP A 681 14.24 -10.96 -16.14
CA ASP A 681 15.01 -10.51 -17.31
C ASP A 681 14.30 -10.96 -18.59
N GLU A 682 13.90 -10.01 -19.43
CA GLU A 682 13.17 -10.30 -20.66
C GLU A 682 13.99 -9.88 -21.88
N THR A 683 14.09 -10.75 -22.88
CA THR A 683 14.74 -10.44 -24.16
C THR A 683 13.74 -10.48 -25.31
N ARG A 684 13.54 -9.32 -25.96
CA ARG A 684 12.68 -9.16 -27.14
C ARG A 684 13.52 -9.03 -28.39
N THR A 685 13.09 -9.65 -29.49
CA THR A 685 13.79 -9.57 -30.79
C THR A 685 12.85 -9.00 -31.83
N SER A 686 13.35 -8.09 -32.66
CA SER A 686 12.57 -7.48 -33.73
C SER A 686 12.23 -8.48 -34.83
N ASP A 687 11.23 -8.14 -35.65
CA ASP A 687 11.05 -8.80 -36.95
C ASP A 687 12.32 -8.68 -37.81
N SER A 688 12.52 -9.66 -38.69
CA SER A 688 13.67 -9.69 -39.59
C SER A 688 13.57 -8.62 -40.68
N PHE A 689 14.53 -7.69 -40.67
CA PHE A 689 14.73 -6.71 -41.74
C PHE A 689 15.67 -7.28 -42.82
N ARG A 690 15.31 -7.14 -44.10
CA ARG A 690 16.12 -7.68 -45.21
C ARG A 690 17.14 -6.63 -45.66
N LEU A 691 18.42 -7.00 -45.59
CA LEU A 691 19.56 -6.19 -46.07
C LEU A 691 19.74 -6.26 -47.58
#